data_AF-A0A7K6DJT3-F1
#
_entry.id   AF-A0A7K6DJT3-F1
#
_cell.length_a   1.000
_cell.length_b   1.000
_cell.length_c   1.000
_cell.angle_alpha   90.00
_cell.angle_beta   90.00
_cell.angle_gamma   90.00
#
_symmetry.space_group_name_H-M   'P 1'
#
loop_
_entity.id
_entity.type
_entity.pdbx_description
1 polymer ?
#
loop_
_entity_poly.entity_id
_entity_poly.type
_entity_poly.pdbx_seq_one_letter_code
_entity_poly.pdbx_strand_id
1 'polypeptide(L)'
;SKKTKDSQKRAGKESKSWKAQEVSECLARLEKRQNFLKNPRFYPPNTFHGGKSLVISQEKVDQIMARRKAEDTKGDTSFVPAFLANPPSVLFSYDRVGHIYEMTIELQNITSTAQHVRLIPPSTSVFFIWPGKYPGKGGLIAPGMACQYTVQFIPEYLEDYEDHILVKTQVSEPFLIPVQAKVSVPVLTLPNIIDCGYCLVGGIKTTAILCRNEGVRTGLFSIMPGKAWPAPDSRMAATADFVIQDPFGIQPAVLELAPGQNATVEVVFFPSLPEASQQTYTILCDNYPNNYVTVTGVGELIALELLFVTGGESKAQLGEVTDVTAQHLIRFKPQNPHTSKEKKLVIKNSTHVELPFFWQIAKPNLKPLIPEETTDFTKVKRNEDTESAFSLDPEQGVLLPYADHEFILTYTPQELKSYHSVVQMVLRDIPESPRLVEEVMLHNIPECKVEDVIALEIEVKGSTEPFHLVLEPYAIIVPGENFIGVNVKKRFKLWNNSKTLIKYTWESIMASEIIEVEPHTGVIGVSKCCQFVLAISGSKPGVISYNLQCHVEPCSEPVVLHVEAAFKGPFLRIDVPSLRFGLTKQGEIVSRTFEIKNLCQLPAQWRMQESQVCLAERNEEVSPFIIQPSAGEIPPLGLCRVLVLFTSLQCQRLQTVLELEVENGEGSYLPVFVEVQTPQVCLISSRLVFTKIYAGVPAKATRKLFNQTLLPTKYLWGKLIGSQAASCSVVVSPSSGTLGPNEEKEFCIELTVSTECELKGLTLSCSIEDMAEPLFLSISGKVKGLRVTYSVPFDSEVARDEGQMPQRPCELLLDFGSGVAFKDVVKRQLILKNRTGISAPFTLEAEYFSACLLPPEQGACPLKPDLLFSCFSSYLVKRRGPVTENAARKAKSEFVAALLSQGKGAAFYIQPSTGTLKAFQKLTIEIAAYNNMWGEYQDNLVCKVGDLQPKLIPMQMTVKGCPIYLSVTGPQPEPTIIRFGTQVSGGSPVLRKVRLNNPTPFDIRLDWEVYNLEPVSEKLVDLLVLFGDHFPPMDVAGNEATSNGSTSESEVVLKLDQTAIPCGSIYPALETRDEPPGSDGKEKEISSQESTGEKIISVFLRPHEGAPADSPYSITPRQIVVPGGGTSDVYISFTPLVLPDTEAELCCDGFVLGFMSLDSKV
;
A
#
# COMPACT_ATOMS: atom_id res chain seq x y z
N SER A 1 7.95 8.00 91.41
CA SER A 1 6.56 7.68 91.80
C SER A 1 6.53 6.32 92.49
N LYS A 2 5.86 6.14 93.63
CA LYS A 2 4.46 5.68 93.76
C LYS A 2 4.14 4.57 92.73
N LYS A 3 4.11 3.26 93.06
CA LYS A 3 3.31 2.46 94.03
C LYS A 3 1.99 1.92 93.45
N THR A 4 1.75 0.61 93.73
CA THR A 4 0.44 -0.03 94.02
C THR A 4 -0.54 -0.28 92.84
N LYS A 5 -1.44 -1.30 92.83
CA LYS A 5 -1.90 -2.22 93.92
C LYS A 5 -2.66 -3.48 93.40
N ASP A 6 -2.74 -4.54 94.23
CA ASP A 6 -3.90 -5.42 94.60
C ASP A 6 -4.90 -5.98 93.54
N SER A 7 -5.73 -7.04 93.78
CA SER A 7 -5.86 -8.17 94.75
C SER A 7 -7.08 -9.05 94.30
N GLN A 8 -7.69 -10.05 94.96
CA GLN A 8 -7.61 -10.72 96.27
C GLN A 8 -8.36 -12.08 96.21
N LYS A 9 -7.94 -13.13 96.96
CA LYS A 9 -8.75 -14.08 97.78
C LYS A 9 -7.83 -15.21 98.30
N ARG A 10 -7.70 -15.43 99.63
CA ARG A 10 -8.57 -16.18 100.58
C ARG A 10 -8.65 -17.69 100.32
N ALA A 11 -8.63 -18.60 101.32
CA ALA A 11 -8.15 -18.58 102.72
C ALA A 11 -8.28 -20.00 103.34
N GLY A 12 -7.31 -20.51 104.11
CA GLY A 12 -7.44 -21.80 104.81
C GLY A 12 -6.21 -22.28 105.60
N LYS A 13 -6.43 -22.79 106.83
CA LYS A 13 -5.49 -23.44 107.78
C LYS A 13 -4.94 -24.78 107.25
N GLU A 14 -3.89 -25.43 107.77
CA GLU A 14 -3.00 -25.31 108.97
C GLU A 14 -1.63 -25.98 108.60
N SER A 15 -0.45 -25.73 109.20
CA SER A 15 -0.04 -26.22 110.53
C SER A 15 1.42 -25.83 110.90
N LYS A 16 1.62 -25.40 112.16
CA LYS A 16 2.82 -25.50 113.07
C LYS A 16 4.28 -25.41 112.53
N SER A 17 5.01 -24.41 113.04
CA SER A 17 6.46 -24.45 113.30
C SER A 17 6.81 -23.65 114.58
N TRP A 18 7.60 -24.22 115.50
CA TRP A 18 8.03 -23.68 116.81
C TRP A 18 9.30 -24.42 117.28
N LYS A 19 10.16 -23.95 118.19
CA LYS A 19 10.68 -22.61 118.60
C LYS A 19 11.82 -22.90 119.61
N ALA A 20 12.89 -22.08 119.67
CA ALA A 20 13.93 -22.25 120.70
C ALA A 20 14.67 -20.98 121.17
N GLN A 21 14.71 -19.88 120.39
CA GLN A 21 15.74 -18.84 120.58
C GLN A 21 15.25 -17.49 121.16
N GLU A 22 13.94 -17.27 121.31
CA GLU A 22 13.37 -15.95 121.67
C GLU A 22 13.08 -15.73 123.17
N VAL A 23 13.30 -16.72 124.04
CA VAL A 23 12.85 -16.65 125.45
C VAL A 23 13.81 -15.87 126.35
N SER A 24 15.11 -15.83 126.02
CA SER A 24 16.15 -15.23 126.88
C SER A 24 16.03 -13.70 127.02
N GLU A 25 15.84 -12.98 125.91
CA GLU A 25 15.85 -11.51 125.91
C GLU A 25 14.68 -10.85 126.64
N CYS A 26 13.57 -11.57 126.85
CA CYS A 26 12.39 -11.01 127.52
C CYS A 26 12.57 -10.90 129.05
N LEU A 27 13.32 -11.80 129.68
CA LEU A 27 13.53 -11.78 131.14
C LEU A 27 14.44 -10.61 131.57
N ALA A 28 15.53 -10.37 130.85
CA ALA A 28 16.45 -9.26 131.10
C ALA A 28 15.81 -7.85 131.00
N ARG A 29 14.62 -7.74 130.38
CA ARG A 29 13.86 -6.48 130.27
C ARG A 29 12.82 -6.27 131.39
N LEU A 30 12.55 -7.29 132.22
CA LEU A 30 11.58 -7.21 133.32
C LEU A 30 12.21 -6.72 134.64
N GLU A 31 13.38 -7.25 135.03
CA GLU A 31 14.06 -6.84 136.27
C GLU A 31 14.40 -5.34 136.29
N LYS A 32 14.75 -4.79 135.12
CA LYS A 32 15.12 -3.37 134.93
C LYS A 32 13.96 -2.37 135.09
N ARG A 33 12.79 -2.81 135.57
CA ARG A 33 11.59 -1.98 135.82
C ARG A 33 11.09 -1.96 137.28
N GLN A 34 11.75 -2.64 138.22
CA GLN A 34 11.45 -2.54 139.65
C GLN A 34 12.63 -2.00 140.46
N ASN A 35 12.81 -0.67 140.49
CA ASN A 35 13.47 0.06 141.60
C ASN A 35 13.43 1.59 141.35
N PHE A 36 12.31 2.23 141.66
CA PHE A 36 12.18 3.69 141.75
C PHE A 36 11.49 4.06 143.07
N LEU A 37 11.87 5.21 143.65
CA LEU A 37 11.30 5.84 144.85
C LEU A 37 11.55 5.15 146.22
N LYS A 38 12.75 5.31 146.79
CA LYS A 38 12.93 5.51 148.26
C LYS A 38 13.94 6.63 148.54
N ASN A 39 13.72 7.35 149.65
CA ASN A 39 14.39 8.63 149.98
C ASN A 39 15.64 8.40 150.87
N PRO A 40 16.84 8.95 150.56
CA PRO A 40 18.10 8.51 151.20
C PRO A 40 18.37 8.95 152.65
N ARG A 41 17.47 9.65 153.34
CA ARG A 41 17.83 10.36 154.59
C ARG A 41 17.81 9.55 155.89
N PHE A 42 17.36 8.30 155.90
CA PHE A 42 17.41 7.43 157.09
C PHE A 42 17.77 5.96 156.75
N TYR A 43 18.52 5.32 157.64
CA TYR A 43 19.37 4.15 157.39
C TYR A 43 18.74 2.80 157.79
N PRO A 44 19.31 1.68 157.30
CA PRO A 44 19.94 0.72 158.23
C PRO A 44 21.45 0.51 157.99
N PRO A 45 22.20 -0.11 158.93
CA PRO A 45 23.67 -0.19 158.90
C PRO A 45 24.31 -0.91 157.69
N ASN A 46 23.57 -1.76 156.99
CA ASN A 46 24.09 -2.57 155.87
C ASN A 46 23.83 -1.90 154.50
N THR A 47 24.20 -0.62 154.36
CA THR A 47 24.04 0.15 153.10
C THR A 47 25.33 0.89 152.72
N PHE A 48 25.50 1.22 151.44
CA PHE A 48 26.79 1.64 150.85
C PHE A 48 27.42 2.95 151.38
N HIS A 49 26.71 3.70 152.23
CA HIS A 49 27.22 4.89 152.93
C HIS A 49 27.32 4.70 154.47
N GLY A 50 27.12 3.48 154.98
CA GLY A 50 27.54 3.08 156.31
C GLY A 50 29.03 2.73 156.36
N GLY A 51 29.66 2.86 157.53
CA GLY A 51 31.06 2.49 157.72
C GLY A 51 31.28 0.98 157.51
N LYS A 52 32.22 0.60 156.65
CA LYS A 52 32.53 -0.81 156.38
C LYS A 52 33.18 -1.46 157.60
N SER A 53 32.67 -2.63 157.99
CA SER A 53 33.31 -3.48 159.00
C SER A 53 34.72 -3.87 158.56
N LEU A 54 35.66 -3.93 159.51
CA LEU A 54 37.07 -4.28 159.29
C LEU A 54 37.32 -5.81 159.25
N VAL A 55 36.26 -6.62 159.16
CA VAL A 55 36.34 -8.09 159.06
C VAL A 55 35.72 -8.52 157.73
N ILE A 56 36.47 -9.31 156.96
CA ILE A 56 36.05 -9.84 155.65
C ILE A 56 34.93 -10.88 155.86
N SER A 57 33.90 -10.86 155.02
CA SER A 57 32.80 -11.84 155.08
C SER A 57 33.26 -13.24 154.64
N GLN A 58 32.70 -14.28 155.27
CA GLN A 58 33.06 -15.69 155.03
C GLN A 58 32.97 -16.06 153.54
N GLU A 59 31.92 -15.63 152.85
CA GLU A 59 31.70 -15.85 151.41
C GLU A 59 32.86 -15.36 150.53
N LYS A 60 33.59 -14.32 150.95
CA LYS A 60 34.78 -13.83 150.24
C LYS A 60 36.03 -14.66 150.54
N VAL A 61 36.13 -15.25 151.73
CA VAL A 61 37.17 -16.24 152.05
C VAL A 61 36.94 -17.50 151.20
N ASP A 62 35.69 -17.95 151.10
CA ASP A 62 35.32 -19.14 150.33
C ASP A 62 35.55 -18.96 148.82
N GLN A 63 35.30 -17.77 148.25
CA GLN A 63 35.64 -17.46 146.86
C GLN A 63 37.16 -17.43 146.59
N ILE A 64 37.98 -17.03 147.56
CA ILE A 64 39.46 -17.07 147.45
C ILE A 64 39.97 -18.50 147.59
N MET A 65 39.39 -19.29 148.50
CA MET A 65 39.65 -20.72 148.66
C MET A 65 39.32 -21.52 147.39
N ALA A 66 38.18 -21.21 146.75
CA ALA A 66 37.79 -21.82 145.47
C ALA A 66 38.81 -21.52 144.35
N ARG A 67 39.41 -20.32 144.35
CA ARG A 67 40.37 -19.91 143.32
C ARG A 67 41.76 -20.52 143.49
N ARG A 68 42.19 -20.81 144.74
CA ARG A 68 43.47 -21.51 145.01
C ARG A 68 43.38 -23.04 144.87
N LYS A 69 42.19 -23.63 145.01
CA LYS A 69 41.97 -25.08 144.78
C LYS A 69 42.08 -25.55 143.31
N ALA A 70 42.40 -24.65 142.38
CA ALA A 70 42.54 -24.96 140.96
C ALA A 70 43.98 -25.28 140.52
N GLU A 71 45.00 -24.98 141.33
CA GLU A 71 46.41 -24.96 140.88
C GLU A 71 47.40 -25.77 141.74
N ASP A 72 46.97 -26.47 142.79
CA ASP A 72 47.84 -27.40 143.53
C ASP A 72 47.16 -28.76 143.79
N THR A 73 47.90 -29.85 143.56
CA THR A 73 47.36 -31.22 143.41
C THR A 73 47.88 -32.16 144.50
N LYS A 74 47.99 -31.68 145.73
CA LYS A 74 48.12 -32.52 146.94
C LYS A 74 47.11 -32.07 147.99
N GLY A 75 46.31 -33.03 148.46
CA GLY A 75 45.30 -32.77 149.47
C GLY A 75 45.89 -32.81 150.87
N ASP A 76 45.88 -31.66 151.56
CA ASP A 76 45.83 -31.60 153.01
C ASP A 76 44.79 -30.55 153.44
N THR A 77 44.67 -30.35 154.75
CA THR A 77 43.57 -29.70 155.45
C THR A 77 43.50 -28.19 155.22
N SER A 78 42.29 -27.63 155.39
CA SER A 78 41.97 -26.25 155.04
C SER A 78 42.56 -25.24 156.03
N PHE A 79 43.71 -24.67 155.71
CA PHE A 79 44.32 -23.56 156.45
C PHE A 79 44.18 -22.22 155.72
N VAL A 80 43.78 -21.18 156.45
CA VAL A 80 43.73 -19.79 155.96
C VAL A 80 45.09 -19.14 156.29
N PRO A 81 45.90 -18.74 155.28
CA PRO A 81 47.19 -18.13 155.52
C PRO A 81 47.04 -16.74 156.14
N ALA A 82 47.96 -16.36 157.03
CA ALA A 82 47.83 -15.11 157.78
C ALA A 82 48.00 -13.83 156.93
N PHE A 83 48.64 -13.95 155.76
CA PHE A 83 48.93 -12.84 154.85
C PHE A 83 48.49 -13.13 153.41
N LEU A 84 48.09 -12.07 152.70
CA LEU A 84 47.82 -12.06 151.26
C LEU A 84 48.90 -11.25 150.54
N ALA A 85 49.43 -11.77 149.43
CA ALA A 85 50.41 -11.09 148.58
C ALA A 85 49.74 -10.40 147.38
N ASN A 86 50.24 -9.21 147.03
CA ASN A 86 49.76 -8.41 145.90
C ASN A 86 50.96 -7.70 145.21
N PRO A 87 51.26 -7.94 143.92
CA PRO A 87 50.64 -8.95 143.05
C PRO A 87 50.93 -10.39 143.53
N PRO A 88 50.15 -11.40 143.09
CA PRO A 88 50.34 -12.80 143.48
C PRO A 88 51.54 -13.47 142.77
N SER A 89 52.08 -12.84 141.72
CA SER A 89 53.28 -13.24 140.99
C SER A 89 53.97 -11.99 140.42
N VAL A 90 55.25 -12.10 140.05
CA VAL A 90 56.03 -11.02 139.42
C VAL A 90 56.50 -11.47 138.04
N LEU A 91 56.38 -10.59 137.05
CA LEU A 91 56.83 -10.82 135.67
C LEU A 91 57.60 -9.59 135.17
N PHE A 92 58.74 -9.84 134.54
CA PHE A 92 59.54 -8.85 133.81
C PHE A 92 59.55 -9.16 132.30
N SER A 93 59.70 -8.13 131.48
CA SER A 93 59.94 -8.27 130.04
C SER A 93 61.07 -7.31 129.67
N TYR A 94 62.11 -7.80 129.00
CA TYR A 94 63.39 -7.10 128.89
C TYR A 94 64.06 -7.26 127.52
N ASP A 95 64.88 -6.27 127.16
CA ASP A 95 65.56 -6.14 125.88
C ASP A 95 67.09 -6.10 125.99
N ARG A 96 67.63 -5.92 127.21
CA ARG A 96 69.07 -5.66 127.46
C ARG A 96 69.60 -6.39 128.69
N VAL A 97 70.78 -7.00 128.50
CA VAL A 97 71.64 -7.50 129.58
C VAL A 97 72.12 -6.34 130.47
N GLY A 98 72.21 -6.57 131.78
CA GLY A 98 72.79 -5.64 132.76
C GLY A 98 71.93 -4.42 133.11
N HIS A 99 70.73 -4.27 132.52
CA HIS A 99 69.80 -3.21 132.90
C HIS A 99 69.03 -3.61 134.17
N ILE A 100 68.81 -2.65 135.08
CA ILE A 100 68.06 -2.89 136.32
C ILE A 100 66.55 -2.74 136.04
N TYR A 101 65.75 -3.69 136.53
CA TYR A 101 64.29 -3.66 136.50
C TYR A 101 63.74 -3.85 137.92
N GLU A 102 62.65 -3.16 138.30
CA GLU A 102 62.11 -3.20 139.67
C GLU A 102 60.59 -3.41 139.70
N MET A 103 60.12 -4.15 140.72
CA MET A 103 58.72 -4.41 141.01
C MET A 103 58.48 -4.35 142.52
N THR A 104 57.30 -3.96 142.99
CA THR A 104 56.98 -3.91 144.44
C THR A 104 55.84 -4.87 144.78
N ILE A 105 56.02 -5.63 145.86
CA ILE A 105 55.06 -6.59 146.42
C ILE A 105 54.56 -6.07 147.78
N GLU A 106 53.26 -6.09 147.99
CA GLU A 106 52.61 -5.81 149.25
C GLU A 106 52.16 -7.12 149.93
N LEU A 107 52.40 -7.26 151.24
CA LEU A 107 51.88 -8.34 152.07
C LEU A 107 50.88 -7.78 153.10
N GLN A 108 49.59 -8.06 152.93
CA GLN A 108 48.52 -7.59 153.81
C GLN A 108 48.15 -8.67 154.86
N ASN A 109 48.12 -8.31 156.15
CA ASN A 109 47.63 -9.20 157.21
C ASN A 109 46.10 -9.30 157.13
N ILE A 110 45.58 -10.52 156.98
CA ILE A 110 44.14 -10.80 156.88
C ILE A 110 43.56 -11.49 158.13
N THR A 111 44.36 -11.70 159.17
CA THR A 111 43.91 -12.23 160.47
C THR A 111 43.32 -11.13 161.37
N SER A 112 42.57 -11.53 162.40
CA SER A 112 42.01 -10.64 163.42
C SER A 112 43.00 -10.20 164.52
N THR A 113 44.28 -10.58 164.42
CA THR A 113 45.34 -10.24 165.38
C THR A 113 46.53 -9.60 164.68
N ALA A 114 47.39 -8.87 165.41
CA ALA A 114 48.62 -8.34 164.84
C ALA A 114 49.66 -9.47 164.67
N GLN A 115 50.33 -9.53 163.53
CA GLN A 115 51.19 -10.65 163.13
C GLN A 115 52.58 -10.19 162.68
N HIS A 116 53.59 -11.03 162.90
CA HIS A 116 54.93 -10.88 162.31
C HIS A 116 55.06 -11.68 161.01
N VAL A 117 55.80 -11.13 160.05
CA VAL A 117 56.13 -11.76 158.76
C VAL A 117 57.63 -11.65 158.49
N ARG A 118 58.20 -12.65 157.82
CA ARG A 118 59.60 -12.69 157.37
C ARG A 118 59.65 -13.39 156.02
N LEU A 119 60.17 -12.72 154.99
CA LEU A 119 60.48 -13.37 153.71
C LEU A 119 61.88 -13.97 153.74
N ILE A 120 62.09 -14.96 152.89
CA ILE A 120 63.39 -15.42 152.41
C ILE A 120 63.47 -15.02 150.93
N PRO A 121 64.56 -14.38 150.46
CA PRO A 121 64.72 -13.99 149.06
C PRO A 121 64.82 -15.20 148.13
N PRO A 122 64.76 -14.97 146.79
CA PRO A 122 64.95 -16.00 145.78
C PRO A 122 66.28 -16.75 145.87
N SER A 123 66.38 -17.85 145.15
CA SER A 123 67.56 -18.72 145.14
C SER A 123 68.64 -18.30 144.12
N THR A 124 68.23 -17.59 143.07
CA THR A 124 69.07 -17.10 141.97
C THR A 124 69.61 -15.69 142.24
N SER A 125 70.85 -15.45 141.81
CA SER A 125 71.57 -14.17 142.00
C SER A 125 71.05 -13.00 141.16
N VAL A 126 70.14 -13.23 140.21
CA VAL A 126 69.55 -12.19 139.36
C VAL A 126 68.39 -11.45 140.02
N PHE A 127 67.81 -11.97 141.12
CA PHE A 127 66.68 -11.37 141.83
C PHE A 127 67.02 -10.99 143.28
N PHE A 128 66.94 -9.70 143.61
CA PHE A 128 67.21 -9.16 144.95
C PHE A 128 65.93 -8.65 145.63
N ILE A 129 65.84 -8.76 146.96
CA ILE A 129 64.74 -8.16 147.75
C ILE A 129 65.30 -7.10 148.70
N TRP A 130 64.77 -5.88 148.60
CA TRP A 130 65.08 -4.77 149.49
C TRP A 130 64.34 -4.87 150.84
N PRO A 131 64.92 -4.37 151.95
CA PRO A 131 64.31 -4.43 153.28
C PRO A 131 62.90 -3.82 153.35
N GLY A 132 61.97 -4.57 153.94
CA GLY A 132 60.55 -4.23 153.94
C GLY A 132 60.19 -2.94 154.66
N LYS A 133 59.27 -2.18 154.06
CA LYS A 133 58.64 -0.98 154.63
C LYS A 133 57.41 -1.40 155.44
N TYR A 134 57.47 -1.25 156.76
CA TYR A 134 56.39 -1.62 157.69
C TYR A 134 55.63 -0.37 158.21
N PRO A 135 54.31 -0.46 158.45
CA PRO A 135 53.49 0.69 158.87
C PRO A 135 53.64 1.08 160.36
N GLY A 136 54.50 0.41 161.14
CA GLY A 136 54.67 0.69 162.57
C GLY A 136 56.03 0.26 163.14
N LYS A 137 56.50 0.98 164.16
CA LYS A 137 57.73 0.64 164.90
C LYS A 137 57.47 -0.58 165.78
N GLY A 138 58.16 -1.69 165.49
CA GLY A 138 58.04 -2.96 166.21
C GLY A 138 57.85 -4.18 165.32
N GLY A 139 57.58 -4.01 164.01
CA GLY A 139 57.54 -5.11 163.05
C GLY A 139 56.32 -6.05 163.12
N LEU A 140 55.35 -5.77 163.99
CA LEU A 140 54.01 -6.35 163.92
C LEU A 140 53.15 -5.56 162.91
N ILE A 141 52.34 -6.28 162.15
CA ILE A 141 51.41 -5.71 161.17
C ILE A 141 50.00 -5.96 161.70
N ALA A 142 49.23 -4.89 161.90
CA ALA A 142 47.86 -4.96 162.41
C ALA A 142 46.88 -5.57 161.37
N PRO A 143 45.72 -6.10 161.79
CA PRO A 143 44.66 -6.55 160.90
C PRO A 143 44.33 -5.54 159.80
N GLY A 144 44.30 -5.98 158.54
CA GLY A 144 44.00 -5.15 157.37
C GLY A 144 45.14 -4.22 156.91
N MET A 145 46.24 -4.09 157.65
CA MET A 145 47.43 -3.34 157.22
C MET A 145 48.36 -4.20 156.37
N ALA A 146 49.21 -3.56 155.56
CA ALA A 146 50.21 -4.22 154.73
C ALA A 146 51.63 -3.67 154.96
N CYS A 147 52.64 -4.48 154.63
CA CYS A 147 54.03 -4.04 154.45
C CYS A 147 54.46 -4.24 152.99
N GLN A 148 55.44 -3.46 152.52
CA GLN A 148 55.89 -3.44 151.13
C GLN A 148 57.35 -3.88 151.00
N TYR A 149 57.68 -4.69 149.99
CA TYR A 149 59.04 -5.10 149.62
C TYR A 149 59.26 -4.82 148.13
N THR A 150 60.43 -4.32 147.77
CA THR A 150 60.80 -4.10 146.37
C THR A 150 61.72 -5.23 145.91
N VAL A 151 61.34 -5.89 144.82
CA VAL A 151 62.08 -6.94 144.13
C VAL A 151 62.77 -6.31 142.92
N GLN A 152 64.06 -6.59 142.75
CA GLN A 152 64.91 -6.00 141.71
C GLN A 152 65.51 -7.14 140.87
N PHE A 153 65.42 -7.03 139.54
CA PHE A 153 65.92 -7.99 138.57
C PHE A 153 67.05 -7.38 137.74
N ILE A 154 68.13 -8.12 137.54
CA ILE A 154 69.27 -7.73 136.71
C ILE A 154 69.70 -8.95 135.86
N PRO A 155 69.38 -9.01 134.56
CA PRO A 155 69.72 -10.14 133.69
C PRO A 155 71.20 -10.15 133.31
N GLU A 156 71.83 -11.32 133.33
CA GLU A 156 73.22 -11.53 132.87
C GLU A 156 73.30 -12.01 131.41
N TYR A 157 72.22 -12.58 130.87
CA TYR A 157 72.09 -13.08 129.51
C TYR A 157 70.70 -12.72 128.92
N LEU A 158 70.43 -13.08 127.66
CA LEU A 158 69.12 -12.88 126.99
C LEU A 158 68.36 -14.21 126.90
N GLU A 159 67.92 -14.71 128.05
CA GLU A 159 67.18 -15.97 128.21
C GLU A 159 65.95 -15.78 129.14
N ASP A 160 65.02 -16.73 129.13
CA ASP A 160 63.87 -16.70 130.04
C ASP A 160 64.28 -17.19 131.45
N TYR A 161 64.00 -16.42 132.50
CA TYR A 161 64.36 -16.73 133.90
C TYR A 161 63.12 -16.99 134.78
N GLU A 162 63.21 -17.92 135.75
CA GLU A 162 62.15 -18.21 136.73
C GLU A 162 62.71 -18.50 138.15
N ASP A 163 62.05 -18.00 139.22
CA ASP A 163 62.37 -18.31 140.63
C ASP A 163 61.17 -18.00 141.56
N HIS A 164 61.33 -18.10 142.88
CA HIS A 164 60.26 -17.85 143.87
C HIS A 164 60.73 -17.20 145.19
N ILE A 165 59.79 -16.54 145.88
CA ILE A 165 60.00 -15.88 147.18
C ILE A 165 59.18 -16.61 148.24
N LEU A 166 59.79 -16.96 149.39
CA LEU A 166 59.11 -17.70 150.48
C LEU A 166 58.73 -16.78 151.65
N VAL A 167 57.43 -16.72 151.97
CA VAL A 167 56.88 -15.90 153.06
C VAL A 167 56.63 -16.77 154.30
N LYS A 168 57.35 -16.52 155.41
CA LYS A 168 57.15 -17.18 156.72
C LYS A 168 56.41 -16.26 157.70
N THR A 169 55.52 -16.85 158.50
CA THR A 169 54.75 -16.18 159.56
C THR A 169 54.88 -16.94 160.89
N GLN A 170 54.39 -16.39 162.00
CA GLN A 170 54.40 -17.07 163.30
C GLN A 170 53.21 -18.01 163.56
N VAL A 171 52.11 -17.88 162.79
CA VAL A 171 50.81 -18.51 163.11
C VAL A 171 50.20 -19.30 161.94
N SER A 172 50.70 -19.13 160.71
CA SER A 172 50.39 -20.00 159.57
C SER A 172 51.66 -20.50 158.87
N GLU A 173 51.55 -21.67 158.24
CA GLU A 173 52.59 -22.24 157.37
C GLU A 173 53.03 -21.26 156.25
N PRO A 174 54.27 -21.40 155.74
CA PRO A 174 54.78 -20.49 154.73
C PRO A 174 54.23 -20.76 153.33
N PHE A 175 54.13 -19.71 152.53
CA PHE A 175 53.68 -19.78 151.14
C PHE A 175 54.66 -19.10 150.17
N LEU A 176 54.50 -19.39 148.88
CA LEU A 176 55.37 -18.95 147.79
C LEU A 176 54.76 -17.82 146.93
N ILE A 177 55.62 -17.01 146.33
CA ILE A 177 55.29 -16.00 145.31
C ILE A 177 56.28 -16.20 144.14
N PRO A 178 55.84 -16.60 142.93
CA PRO A 178 56.73 -16.84 141.79
C PRO A 178 57.15 -15.54 141.08
N VAL A 179 58.31 -15.59 140.42
CA VAL A 179 58.98 -14.49 139.71
C VAL A 179 59.50 -15.00 138.35
N GLN A 180 59.24 -14.27 137.26
CA GLN A 180 59.59 -14.66 135.87
C GLN A 180 60.17 -13.49 135.06
N ALA A 181 60.95 -13.75 133.98
CA ALA A 181 61.42 -12.75 133.01
C ALA A 181 61.51 -13.31 131.56
N LYS A 182 61.23 -12.49 130.52
CA LYS A 182 61.21 -12.90 129.08
C LYS A 182 61.73 -11.86 128.04
N VAL A 183 62.10 -12.33 126.83
CA VAL A 183 62.80 -11.60 125.72
C VAL A 183 61.89 -11.30 124.48
N SER A 184 62.31 -10.45 123.51
CA SER A 184 61.51 -10.01 122.33
C SER A 184 62.31 -9.82 121.00
N VAL A 185 61.68 -10.03 119.81
CA VAL A 185 62.32 -10.05 118.46
C VAL A 185 61.42 -9.51 117.30
N PRO A 186 61.97 -9.17 116.10
CA PRO A 186 61.21 -8.72 114.92
C PRO A 186 60.89 -9.80 113.86
N VAL A 187 59.83 -9.62 113.03
CA VAL A 187 59.35 -10.62 112.03
C VAL A 187 58.69 -9.95 110.80
N LEU A 188 58.99 -10.40 109.57
CA LEU A 188 58.38 -9.92 108.31
C LEU A 188 57.38 -10.93 107.72
N THR A 189 56.18 -10.47 107.34
CA THR A 189 55.15 -11.28 106.67
C THR A 189 55.25 -11.18 105.14
N LEU A 190 56.31 -11.73 104.55
CA LEU A 190 56.43 -11.96 103.10
C LEU A 190 56.25 -13.47 102.83
N PRO A 191 55.44 -13.90 101.84
CA PRO A 191 55.14 -15.32 101.64
C PRO A 191 56.36 -16.09 101.09
N ASN A 192 56.57 -17.30 101.59
CA ASN A 192 57.70 -18.16 101.21
C ASN A 192 57.69 -18.58 99.73
N ILE A 193 56.53 -18.52 99.07
CA ILE A 193 56.35 -18.75 97.64
C ILE A 193 55.59 -17.56 97.05
N ILE A 194 56.11 -17.02 95.96
CA ILE A 194 55.51 -15.96 95.16
C ILE A 194 55.24 -16.53 93.78
N ASP A 195 53.99 -16.59 93.35
CA ASP A 195 53.66 -17.01 91.99
C ASP A 195 53.26 -15.81 91.13
N CYS A 196 54.06 -15.53 90.12
CA CYS A 196 53.75 -14.57 89.06
C CYS A 196 52.82 -15.18 87.99
N GLY A 197 52.66 -16.50 87.97
CA GLY A 197 51.85 -17.22 86.98
C GLY A 197 52.34 -17.01 85.54
N TYR A 198 51.41 -17.02 84.60
CA TYR A 198 51.68 -17.06 83.15
C TYR A 198 51.98 -15.69 82.54
N CYS A 199 52.90 -15.64 81.58
CA CYS A 199 53.21 -14.49 80.72
C CYS A 199 53.69 -14.99 79.34
N LEU A 200 53.50 -14.20 78.28
CA LEU A 200 54.06 -14.55 76.96
C LEU A 200 55.59 -14.36 76.97
N VAL A 201 56.31 -15.22 76.23
CA VAL A 201 57.76 -15.09 76.04
C VAL A 201 58.10 -13.74 75.41
N GLY A 202 59.07 -13.02 76.00
CA GLY A 202 59.41 -11.64 75.66
C GLY A 202 58.57 -10.58 76.37
N GLY A 203 57.43 -10.96 76.95
CA GLY A 203 56.57 -10.09 77.75
C GLY A 203 57.13 -9.80 79.14
N ILE A 204 56.48 -8.85 79.83
CA ILE A 204 56.83 -8.45 81.20
C ILE A 204 55.57 -8.42 82.06
N LYS A 205 55.64 -9.01 83.26
CA LYS A 205 54.52 -9.09 84.20
C LYS A 205 54.95 -8.72 85.62
N THR A 206 54.35 -7.67 86.17
CA THR A 206 54.64 -7.21 87.55
C THR A 206 53.59 -7.71 88.54
N THR A 207 54.04 -8.30 89.64
CA THR A 207 53.21 -8.86 90.72
C THR A 207 53.49 -8.09 92.01
N ALA A 208 52.55 -7.26 92.45
CA ALA A 208 52.69 -6.43 93.66
C ALA A 208 52.18 -7.15 94.91
N ILE A 209 53.00 -7.19 95.97
CA ILE A 209 52.76 -7.98 97.19
C ILE A 209 52.94 -7.09 98.42
N LEU A 210 51.93 -7.07 99.29
CA LEU A 210 51.96 -6.31 100.54
C LEU A 210 52.63 -7.13 101.65
N CYS A 211 53.75 -6.62 102.18
CA CYS A 211 54.44 -7.19 103.34
C CYS A 211 54.32 -6.27 104.57
N ARG A 212 54.57 -6.82 105.76
CA ARG A 212 54.40 -6.10 107.04
C ARG A 212 55.40 -6.61 108.08
N ASN A 213 55.93 -5.71 108.92
CA ASN A 213 56.66 -6.12 110.12
C ASN A 213 55.66 -6.34 111.27
N GLU A 214 55.46 -7.60 111.69
CA GLU A 214 54.64 -7.94 112.87
C GLU A 214 55.46 -8.10 114.16
N GLY A 215 56.76 -7.80 114.06
CA GLY A 215 57.68 -7.67 115.17
C GLY A 215 57.38 -6.51 116.13
N VAL A 216 57.86 -6.63 117.37
CA VAL A 216 57.75 -5.58 118.40
C VAL A 216 58.83 -4.49 118.23
N ARG A 217 59.81 -4.70 117.34
CA ARG A 217 60.91 -3.77 117.03
C ARG A 217 60.94 -3.45 115.53
N THR A 218 61.39 -2.25 115.18
CA THR A 218 61.81 -1.93 113.80
C THR A 218 62.89 -2.92 113.36
N GLY A 219 62.80 -3.39 112.12
CA GLY A 219 63.79 -4.26 111.50
C GLY A 219 64.19 -3.74 110.13
N LEU A 220 65.47 -3.90 109.78
CA LEU A 220 65.98 -3.68 108.43
C LEU A 220 66.01 -5.01 107.69
N PHE A 221 65.20 -5.13 106.65
CA PHE A 221 65.12 -6.32 105.81
C PHE A 221 65.81 -6.07 104.47
N SER A 222 66.61 -7.01 103.99
CA SER A 222 67.19 -6.96 102.64
C SER A 222 67.04 -8.30 101.92
N ILE A 223 66.72 -8.22 100.63
CA ILE A 223 66.43 -9.34 99.74
C ILE A 223 67.62 -9.52 98.80
N MET A 224 68.27 -10.67 98.87
CA MET A 224 69.46 -10.99 98.06
C MET A 224 69.25 -12.25 97.19
N PRO A 225 69.94 -12.37 96.04
CA PRO A 225 69.92 -13.59 95.23
C PRO A 225 70.38 -14.79 96.06
N GLY A 226 69.65 -15.91 96.02
CA GLY A 226 69.96 -17.07 96.89
C GLY A 226 71.35 -17.66 96.66
N LYS A 227 71.93 -17.45 95.47
CA LYS A 227 73.30 -17.88 95.09
C LYS A 227 74.41 -16.94 95.60
N ALA A 228 74.07 -15.76 96.13
CA ALA A 228 75.02 -14.72 96.55
C ALA A 228 75.33 -14.72 98.06
N TRP A 229 74.81 -15.68 98.81
CA TRP A 229 74.97 -15.78 100.26
C TRP A 229 75.77 -17.05 100.66
N PRO A 230 76.75 -16.97 101.59
CA PRO A 230 77.23 -15.77 102.28
C PRO A 230 78.12 -14.88 101.39
N ALA A 231 77.89 -13.57 101.44
CA ALA A 231 78.63 -12.59 100.63
C ALA A 231 80.02 -12.26 101.25
N PRO A 232 81.09 -12.07 100.45
CA PRO A 232 82.41 -11.72 100.98
C PRO A 232 82.50 -10.34 101.65
N ASP A 233 81.72 -9.35 101.18
CA ASP A 233 81.73 -7.97 101.67
C ASP A 233 80.29 -7.47 101.92
N SER A 234 79.89 -7.40 103.18
CA SER A 234 78.52 -7.03 103.61
C SER A 234 78.14 -5.56 103.38
N ARG A 235 79.04 -4.74 102.78
CA ARG A 235 78.82 -3.30 102.55
C ARG A 235 78.55 -2.94 101.09
N MET A 236 78.71 -3.87 100.16
CA MET A 236 78.53 -3.65 98.71
C MET A 236 77.09 -3.88 98.21
N ALA A 237 76.22 -4.50 99.02
CA ALA A 237 74.87 -4.92 98.60
C ALA A 237 73.74 -3.94 98.99
N ALA A 238 74.06 -2.79 99.58
CA ALA A 238 73.08 -1.91 100.24
C ALA A 238 72.70 -0.65 99.44
N THR A 239 73.06 -0.57 98.15
CA THR A 239 72.93 0.65 97.32
C THR A 239 72.11 0.47 96.04
N ALA A 240 71.58 -0.72 95.76
CA ALA A 240 70.66 -0.97 94.65
C ALA A 240 69.25 -1.20 95.20
N ASP A 241 68.28 -0.40 94.77
CA ASP A 241 66.86 -0.59 95.09
C ASP A 241 66.24 -1.81 94.37
N PHE A 242 66.95 -2.40 93.39
CA PHE A 242 66.44 -3.47 92.54
C PHE A 242 67.38 -4.68 92.54
N VAL A 243 66.83 -5.88 92.64
CA VAL A 243 67.60 -7.14 92.62
C VAL A 243 67.09 -8.08 91.53
N ILE A 244 67.98 -8.44 90.59
CA ILE A 244 67.68 -9.31 89.43
C ILE A 244 68.28 -10.70 89.62
N GLN A 245 67.51 -11.73 89.26
CA GLN A 245 67.94 -13.11 89.10
C GLN A 245 67.05 -13.76 88.01
N ASP A 246 67.52 -13.73 86.76
CA ASP A 246 66.71 -14.06 85.56
C ASP A 246 65.89 -15.36 85.69
N PRO A 247 64.63 -15.39 85.25
CA PRO A 247 63.87 -14.32 84.57
C PRO A 247 63.06 -13.42 85.53
N PHE A 248 63.54 -13.18 86.75
CA PHE A 248 62.82 -12.42 87.79
C PHE A 248 63.62 -11.23 88.33
N GLY A 249 62.93 -10.15 88.68
CA GLY A 249 63.46 -9.00 89.43
C GLY A 249 62.55 -8.61 90.58
N ILE A 250 63.09 -8.06 91.67
CA ILE A 250 62.33 -7.64 92.86
C ILE A 250 62.69 -6.21 93.26
N GLN A 251 61.66 -5.39 93.56
CA GLN A 251 61.79 -4.00 94.00
C GLN A 251 60.81 -3.69 95.18
N PRO A 252 61.21 -2.94 96.22
CA PRO A 252 62.58 -2.58 96.56
C PRO A 252 63.35 -3.77 97.16
N ALA A 253 64.65 -3.82 96.94
CA ALA A 253 65.53 -4.86 97.50
C ALA A 253 65.85 -4.65 98.99
N VAL A 254 65.61 -3.45 99.54
CA VAL A 254 65.83 -3.11 100.95
C VAL A 254 64.58 -2.43 101.53
N LEU A 255 64.21 -2.80 102.76
CA LEU A 255 62.97 -2.42 103.45
C LEU A 255 63.26 -2.13 104.93
N GLU A 256 63.16 -0.87 105.36
CA GLU A 256 63.13 -0.52 106.79
C GLU A 256 61.67 -0.37 107.26
N LEU A 257 61.23 -1.20 108.21
CA LEU A 257 59.83 -1.27 108.64
C LEU A 257 59.68 -1.21 110.15
N ALA A 258 58.93 -0.23 110.64
CA ALA A 258 58.52 -0.12 112.05
C ALA A 258 57.45 -1.18 112.43
N PRO A 259 57.25 -1.45 113.74
CA PRO A 259 56.21 -2.36 114.22
C PRO A 259 54.82 -2.05 113.65
N GLY A 260 54.24 -3.02 112.94
CA GLY A 260 52.92 -2.93 112.31
C GLY A 260 52.86 -2.14 110.99
N GLN A 261 53.98 -1.62 110.49
CA GLN A 261 54.09 -0.90 109.21
C GLN A 261 54.07 -1.87 108.02
N ASN A 262 53.41 -1.46 106.94
CA ASN A 262 53.34 -2.20 105.68
C ASN A 262 54.24 -1.56 104.61
N ALA A 263 54.69 -2.36 103.64
CA ALA A 263 55.26 -1.89 102.37
C ALA A 263 54.85 -2.82 101.22
N THR A 264 55.03 -2.37 99.98
CA THR A 264 54.79 -3.17 98.77
C THR A 264 56.12 -3.64 98.20
N VAL A 265 56.19 -4.92 97.85
CA VAL A 265 57.28 -5.54 97.09
C VAL A 265 56.70 -5.95 95.74
N GLU A 266 57.27 -5.41 94.66
CA GLU A 266 56.91 -5.71 93.28
C GLU A 266 57.90 -6.73 92.70
N VAL A 267 57.36 -7.81 92.14
CA VAL A 267 58.13 -8.88 91.49
C VAL A 267 57.84 -8.86 90.00
N VAL A 268 58.86 -8.56 89.21
CA VAL A 268 58.81 -8.45 87.75
C VAL A 268 59.28 -9.76 87.13
N PHE A 269 58.45 -10.39 86.31
CA PHE A 269 58.75 -11.62 85.57
C PHE A 269 58.86 -11.32 84.07
N PHE A 270 59.94 -11.77 83.44
CA PHE A 270 60.26 -11.51 82.03
C PHE A 270 60.79 -12.78 81.33
N PRO A 271 59.92 -13.75 80.96
CA PRO A 271 60.35 -15.04 80.44
C PRO A 271 60.99 -14.93 79.05
N SER A 272 62.20 -15.47 78.90
CA SER A 272 62.90 -15.64 77.63
C SER A 272 62.67 -17.01 76.95
N LEU A 273 62.08 -17.98 77.68
CA LEU A 273 61.79 -19.33 77.22
C LEU A 273 60.37 -19.76 77.65
N PRO A 274 59.67 -20.62 76.88
CA PRO A 274 58.31 -21.06 77.17
C PRO A 274 58.28 -22.22 78.19
N GLU A 275 58.86 -21.99 79.36
CA GLU A 275 59.01 -22.99 80.42
C GLU A 275 58.64 -22.43 81.80
N ALA A 276 58.37 -23.34 82.74
CA ALA A 276 58.14 -23.00 84.15
C ALA A 276 59.48 -22.63 84.81
N SER A 277 59.64 -21.36 85.14
CA SER A 277 60.83 -20.77 85.74
C SER A 277 60.68 -20.65 87.26
N GLN A 278 61.76 -20.87 87.99
CA GLN A 278 61.80 -20.78 89.46
C GLN A 278 63.15 -20.24 89.93
N GLN A 279 63.13 -19.26 90.85
CA GLN A 279 64.33 -18.72 91.50
C GLN A 279 64.09 -18.45 92.98
N THR A 280 65.10 -18.65 93.81
CA THR A 280 65.04 -18.44 95.27
C THR A 280 65.93 -17.29 95.72
N TYR A 281 65.38 -16.45 96.59
CA TYR A 281 65.99 -15.29 97.22
C TYR A 281 66.08 -15.49 98.75
N THR A 282 67.05 -14.85 99.38
CA THR A 282 67.28 -14.88 100.82
C THR A 282 66.86 -13.55 101.44
N ILE A 283 66.05 -13.59 102.50
CA ILE A 283 65.73 -12.40 103.32
C ILE A 283 66.68 -12.37 104.53
N LEU A 284 67.49 -11.32 104.60
CA LEU A 284 68.24 -10.96 105.81
C LEU A 284 67.38 -10.01 106.66
N CYS A 285 67.44 -10.14 107.98
CA CYS A 285 66.89 -9.21 108.97
C CYS A 285 68.01 -8.77 109.90
N ASP A 286 68.25 -7.47 110.00
CA ASP A 286 69.35 -6.88 110.79
C ASP A 286 70.73 -7.54 110.51
N ASN A 287 70.94 -7.98 109.26
CA ASN A 287 72.10 -8.73 108.71
C ASN A 287 72.19 -10.24 109.06
N TYR A 288 71.17 -10.84 109.66
CA TYR A 288 71.09 -12.29 109.89
C TYR A 288 70.02 -12.94 108.98
N PRO A 289 70.25 -14.15 108.42
CA PRO A 289 69.26 -14.82 107.57
C PRO A 289 68.02 -15.19 108.38
N ASN A 290 66.85 -14.71 107.95
CA ASN A 290 65.58 -14.87 108.67
C ASN A 290 64.62 -15.83 107.95
N ASN A 291 64.47 -15.67 106.62
CA ASN A 291 63.59 -16.51 105.81
C ASN A 291 64.07 -16.57 104.35
N TYR A 292 63.50 -17.48 103.55
CA TYR A 292 63.73 -17.61 102.11
C TYR A 292 62.43 -17.45 101.34
N VAL A 293 62.52 -16.94 100.11
CA VAL A 293 61.38 -16.72 99.22
C VAL A 293 61.69 -17.31 97.85
N THR A 294 60.79 -18.14 97.34
CA THR A 294 60.91 -18.71 96.00
C THR A 294 59.87 -18.10 95.07
N VAL A 295 60.33 -17.45 94.00
CA VAL A 295 59.49 -16.90 92.94
C VAL A 295 59.29 -17.95 91.84
N THR A 296 58.06 -18.09 91.35
CA THR A 296 57.69 -18.93 90.20
C THR A 296 56.96 -18.11 89.13
N GLY A 297 57.02 -18.57 87.89
CA GLY A 297 56.30 -18.02 86.75
C GLY A 297 56.47 -18.90 85.51
N VAL A 298 55.55 -18.82 84.56
CA VAL A 298 55.55 -19.68 83.36
C VAL A 298 55.55 -18.82 82.10
N GLY A 299 56.55 -19.02 81.23
CA GLY A 299 56.55 -18.45 79.89
C GLY A 299 55.70 -19.29 78.94
N GLU A 300 54.94 -18.65 78.05
CA GLU A 300 54.17 -19.34 77.00
C GLU A 300 54.38 -18.70 75.62
N LEU A 301 54.22 -19.50 74.56
CA LEU A 301 54.09 -19.03 73.18
C LEU A 301 52.61 -18.97 72.79
N ILE A 302 52.30 -18.16 71.77
CA ILE A 302 50.96 -18.11 71.17
C ILE A 302 50.60 -19.50 70.63
N ALA A 303 49.48 -20.05 71.12
CA ALA A 303 48.93 -21.34 70.71
C ALA A 303 47.45 -21.18 70.35
N LEU A 304 47.15 -21.20 69.05
CA LEU A 304 45.82 -20.99 68.49
C LEU A 304 45.46 -22.11 67.51
N GLU A 305 44.23 -22.59 67.57
CA GLU A 305 43.78 -23.76 66.80
C GLU A 305 42.36 -23.54 66.23
N LEU A 306 42.17 -23.76 64.93
CA LEU A 306 40.85 -23.75 64.27
C LEU A 306 40.18 -25.13 64.46
N LEU A 307 39.33 -25.26 65.48
CA LEU A 307 38.69 -26.52 65.86
C LEU A 307 37.54 -26.94 64.95
N PHE A 308 36.80 -25.98 64.37
CA PHE A 308 35.60 -26.27 63.60
C PHE A 308 35.34 -25.27 62.47
N VAL A 309 34.88 -25.79 61.34
CA VAL A 309 34.34 -25.03 60.21
C VAL A 309 33.00 -25.62 59.78
N THR A 310 31.99 -24.77 59.61
CA THR A 310 30.66 -25.19 59.16
C THR A 310 30.72 -25.82 57.76
N GLY A 311 30.39 -27.11 57.69
CA GLY A 311 30.49 -27.91 56.45
C GLY A 311 31.89 -28.48 56.17
N GLY A 312 32.82 -28.33 57.11
CA GLY A 312 34.20 -28.80 57.02
C GLY A 312 35.13 -27.86 56.25
N GLU A 313 36.43 -28.07 56.46
CA GLU A 313 37.49 -27.50 55.62
C GLU A 313 37.46 -28.13 54.22
N SER A 314 37.91 -27.34 53.26
CA SER A 314 37.87 -27.68 51.84
C SER A 314 39.26 -28.07 51.35
N LYS A 315 39.38 -29.19 50.64
CA LYS A 315 40.64 -29.58 50.02
C LYS A 315 40.87 -28.79 48.72
N ALA A 316 42.14 -28.55 48.40
CA ALA A 316 42.57 -28.06 47.10
C ALA A 316 42.27 -29.10 46.01
N GLN A 317 41.91 -28.64 44.82
CA GLN A 317 41.69 -29.47 43.64
C GLN A 317 42.98 -29.64 42.82
N LEU A 318 43.04 -30.67 41.97
CA LEU A 318 44.25 -30.92 41.17
C LEU A 318 44.51 -29.75 40.21
N GLY A 319 45.66 -29.08 40.34
CA GLY A 319 46.01 -27.90 39.55
C GLY A 319 45.36 -26.59 40.00
N GLU A 320 44.66 -26.56 41.14
CA GLU A 320 44.16 -25.33 41.74
C GLU A 320 45.30 -24.54 42.40
N VAL A 321 45.36 -23.23 42.15
CA VAL A 321 46.31 -22.34 42.84
C VAL A 321 45.74 -21.95 44.21
N THR A 322 46.46 -22.30 45.27
CA THR A 322 46.24 -21.86 46.66
C THR A 322 47.24 -20.75 47.03
N ASP A 323 47.01 -20.09 48.15
CA ASP A 323 48.01 -19.26 48.81
C ASP A 323 49.13 -20.15 49.38
N VAL A 324 50.36 -19.62 49.46
CA VAL A 324 51.55 -20.36 49.94
C VAL A 324 51.78 -20.29 51.46
N THR A 325 50.96 -19.53 52.17
CA THR A 325 51.08 -19.21 53.60
C THR A 325 49.82 -19.50 54.40
N ALA A 326 48.65 -19.58 53.76
CA ALA A 326 47.40 -19.99 54.39
C ALA A 326 47.46 -21.44 54.92
N GLN A 327 46.97 -21.62 56.15
CA GLN A 327 46.99 -22.91 56.87
C GLN A 327 45.70 -23.71 56.63
N HIS A 328 44.59 -23.01 56.42
CA HIS A 328 43.25 -23.56 56.26
C HIS A 328 42.58 -23.06 54.96
N LEU A 329 41.71 -23.86 54.35
CA LEU A 329 41.00 -23.51 53.11
C LEU A 329 39.49 -23.69 53.27
N ILE A 330 38.73 -22.61 53.04
CA ILE A 330 37.27 -22.58 53.20
C ILE A 330 36.60 -22.16 51.88
N ARG A 331 35.95 -23.12 51.23
CA ARG A 331 35.18 -22.89 49.99
C ARG A 331 33.69 -22.74 50.27
N PHE A 332 33.08 -21.71 49.70
CA PHE A 332 31.63 -21.51 49.61
C PHE A 332 31.07 -22.16 48.33
N LYS A 333 29.80 -22.59 48.37
CA LYS A 333 29.09 -23.06 47.16
C LYS A 333 28.63 -21.85 46.32
N PRO A 334 28.54 -21.96 44.99
CA PRO A 334 28.09 -20.87 44.12
C PRO A 334 26.75 -20.26 44.58
N GLN A 335 26.66 -18.93 44.60
CA GLN A 335 25.46 -18.15 44.97
C GLN A 335 25.10 -17.11 43.91
N ASN A 336 23.89 -16.54 43.96
CA ASN A 336 23.55 -15.37 43.13
C ASN A 336 24.13 -14.08 43.77
N PRO A 337 24.38 -13.01 42.99
CA PRO A 337 24.77 -11.70 43.52
C PRO A 337 23.77 -11.12 44.52
N HIS A 338 24.27 -10.32 45.46
CA HIS A 338 23.54 -9.68 46.56
C HIS A 338 22.87 -10.67 47.54
N THR A 339 23.43 -11.87 47.68
CA THR A 339 22.94 -12.90 48.61
C THR A 339 24.01 -13.27 49.62
N SER A 340 23.68 -13.31 50.91
CA SER A 340 24.62 -13.65 51.98
C SER A 340 24.62 -15.16 52.28
N LYS A 341 25.81 -15.70 52.56
CA LYS A 341 25.97 -17.07 53.06
C LYS A 341 27.00 -17.12 54.17
N GLU A 342 26.57 -17.58 55.34
CA GLU A 342 27.39 -17.70 56.54
C GLU A 342 28.02 -19.10 56.68
N LYS A 343 29.20 -19.14 57.29
CA LYS A 343 29.82 -20.30 57.92
C LYS A 343 30.31 -19.90 59.31
N LYS A 344 29.86 -20.60 60.35
CA LYS A 344 30.46 -20.51 61.68
C LYS A 344 31.82 -21.23 61.70
N LEU A 345 32.81 -20.55 62.26
CA LEU A 345 34.14 -21.04 62.63
C LEU A 345 34.23 -21.12 64.16
N VAL A 346 35.10 -21.98 64.70
CA VAL A 346 35.44 -21.97 66.12
C VAL A 346 36.96 -22.04 66.27
N ILE A 347 37.55 -21.05 66.94
CA ILE A 347 38.99 -20.93 67.18
C ILE A 347 39.24 -20.94 68.68
N LYS A 348 40.18 -21.77 69.12
CA LYS A 348 40.55 -21.90 70.54
C LYS A 348 41.87 -21.20 70.83
N ASN A 349 41.88 -20.38 71.89
CA ASN A 349 43.11 -19.96 72.56
C ASN A 349 43.53 -21.08 73.53
N SER A 350 44.71 -21.66 73.31
CA SER A 350 45.27 -22.73 74.16
C SER A 350 46.38 -22.23 75.08
N THR A 351 46.48 -20.91 75.29
CA THR A 351 47.37 -20.26 76.27
C THR A 351 46.58 -19.84 77.52
N HIS A 352 47.31 -19.58 78.61
CA HIS A 352 46.79 -18.99 79.85
C HIS A 352 46.68 -17.45 79.80
N VAL A 353 46.96 -16.83 78.65
CA VAL A 353 47.01 -15.37 78.47
C VAL A 353 45.87 -14.89 77.57
N GLU A 354 45.30 -13.72 77.87
CA GLU A 354 44.33 -13.05 77.00
C GLU A 354 45.03 -12.50 75.75
N LEU A 355 44.49 -12.80 74.56
CA LEU A 355 45.08 -12.40 73.29
C LEU A 355 44.14 -11.44 72.52
N PRO A 356 44.39 -10.11 72.55
CA PRO A 356 43.66 -9.15 71.73
C PRO A 356 43.85 -9.43 70.24
N PHE A 357 42.79 -9.31 69.43
CA PHE A 357 42.85 -9.65 68.00
C PHE A 357 41.97 -8.74 67.13
N PHE A 358 42.27 -8.73 65.83
CA PHE A 358 41.37 -8.27 64.78
C PHE A 358 41.55 -9.08 63.49
N TRP A 359 40.55 -9.02 62.61
CA TRP A 359 40.60 -9.62 61.29
C TRP A 359 41.06 -8.62 60.24
N GLN A 360 42.00 -9.04 59.39
CA GLN A 360 42.40 -8.35 58.16
C GLN A 360 42.11 -9.26 56.97
N ILE A 361 41.75 -8.68 55.81
CA ILE A 361 41.49 -9.43 54.58
C ILE A 361 42.45 -8.94 53.49
N ALA A 362 43.25 -9.86 52.96
CA ALA A 362 44.32 -9.59 52.01
C ALA A 362 44.15 -10.37 50.70
N LYS A 363 44.78 -9.89 49.63
CA LYS A 363 44.82 -10.61 48.34
C LYS A 363 45.84 -11.77 48.40
N PRO A 364 45.54 -12.95 47.81
CA PRO A 364 46.33 -14.17 47.94
C PRO A 364 47.68 -14.09 47.21
N ASN A 365 48.72 -14.69 47.79
CA ASN A 365 50.09 -14.72 47.28
C ASN A 365 50.32 -15.92 46.35
N LEU A 366 49.86 -15.80 45.10
CA LEU A 366 49.91 -16.86 44.08
C LEU A 366 51.31 -17.08 43.47
N LYS A 367 52.39 -16.89 44.24
CA LYS A 367 53.78 -17.06 43.76
C LYS A 367 54.21 -18.53 43.85
N PRO A 368 54.70 -19.17 42.77
CA PRO A 368 55.28 -20.50 42.86
C PRO A 368 56.63 -20.46 43.58
N LEU A 369 56.81 -21.31 44.59
CA LEU A 369 58.08 -21.51 45.27
C LEU A 369 59.02 -22.36 44.40
N ILE A 370 60.21 -21.84 44.11
CA ILE A 370 61.35 -22.64 43.65
C ILE A 370 62.07 -23.13 44.92
N PRO A 371 62.44 -24.42 45.07
CA PRO A 371 62.85 -24.97 46.37
C PRO A 371 64.20 -24.52 46.96
N GLU A 372 64.93 -23.62 46.30
CA GLU A 372 66.33 -23.30 46.63
C GLU A 372 66.58 -21.78 46.79
N GLU A 373 66.11 -21.19 47.89
CA GLU A 373 66.76 -20.05 48.56
C GLU A 373 66.10 -19.77 49.92
N THR A 374 66.84 -19.93 51.02
CA THR A 374 66.33 -19.64 52.38
C THR A 374 66.28 -18.14 52.63
N THR A 375 65.18 -17.50 52.23
CA THR A 375 64.88 -16.09 52.52
C THR A 375 63.79 -15.97 53.59
N ASP A 376 63.92 -14.98 54.46
CA ASP A 376 63.02 -14.75 55.59
C ASP A 376 61.58 -14.47 55.14
N PHE A 377 60.64 -15.36 55.47
CA PHE A 377 59.21 -15.22 55.16
C PHE A 377 58.54 -14.05 55.90
N THR A 378 59.21 -13.47 56.89
CA THR A 378 58.66 -12.53 57.88
C THR A 378 58.27 -11.15 57.33
N LYS A 379 58.59 -10.80 56.07
CA LYS A 379 58.30 -9.46 55.49
C LYS A 379 57.68 -9.45 54.09
N VAL A 380 56.75 -10.38 53.82
CA VAL A 380 55.85 -10.26 52.66
C VAL A 380 54.83 -9.14 52.90
N LYS A 381 55.06 -7.95 52.34
CA LYS A 381 54.02 -6.89 52.28
C LYS A 381 52.87 -7.36 51.39
N ARG A 382 51.72 -7.68 52.01
CA ARG A 382 50.47 -8.02 51.32
C ARG A 382 49.63 -6.76 51.10
N ASN A 383 48.77 -6.80 50.08
CA ASN A 383 47.79 -5.74 49.82
C ASN A 383 46.44 -6.13 50.40
N GLU A 384 45.79 -5.21 51.10
CA GLU A 384 44.42 -5.37 51.59
C GLU A 384 43.43 -5.56 50.43
N ASP A 385 42.39 -6.37 50.66
CA ASP A 385 41.38 -6.70 49.66
C ASP A 385 40.08 -5.92 49.88
N THR A 386 40.12 -4.62 49.57
CA THR A 386 38.97 -3.70 49.68
C THR A 386 37.80 -4.01 48.74
N GLU A 387 37.96 -4.97 47.82
CA GLU A 387 36.90 -5.50 46.95
C GLU A 387 36.34 -6.85 47.44
N SER A 388 36.77 -7.34 48.61
CA SER A 388 36.40 -8.67 49.08
C SER A 388 34.90 -8.80 49.35
N ALA A 389 34.34 -9.96 49.02
CA ALA A 389 32.97 -10.34 49.35
C ALA A 389 32.86 -11.05 50.71
N PHE A 390 33.95 -11.11 51.49
CA PHE A 390 34.00 -11.79 52.78
C PHE A 390 34.02 -10.80 53.95
N SER A 391 33.39 -11.16 55.06
CA SER A 391 33.50 -10.46 56.35
C SER A 391 33.41 -11.46 57.51
N LEU A 392 33.89 -11.07 58.69
CA LEU A 392 33.87 -11.90 59.90
C LEU A 392 33.30 -11.10 61.08
N ASP A 393 32.32 -11.68 61.75
CA ASP A 393 31.78 -11.16 63.02
C ASP A 393 32.22 -12.08 64.18
N PRO A 394 32.77 -11.56 65.29
CA PRO A 394 33.20 -10.17 65.50
C PRO A 394 34.50 -9.82 64.76
N GLU A 395 34.57 -8.59 64.22
CA GLU A 395 35.73 -8.08 63.47
C GLU A 395 37.00 -7.91 64.33
N GLN A 396 36.83 -7.62 65.62
CA GLN A 396 37.92 -7.51 66.60
C GLN A 396 37.43 -7.84 68.02
N GLY A 397 38.34 -8.23 68.92
CA GLY A 397 38.01 -8.58 70.30
C GLY A 397 39.22 -9.04 71.10
N VAL A 398 38.98 -9.88 72.12
CA VAL A 398 40.01 -10.54 72.93
C VAL A 398 39.68 -12.02 73.04
N LEU A 399 40.65 -12.89 72.81
CA LEU A 399 40.53 -14.33 73.01
C LEU A 399 40.86 -14.68 74.47
N LEU A 400 39.86 -15.09 75.23
CA LEU A 400 40.00 -15.51 76.63
C LEU A 400 40.84 -16.80 76.77
N PRO A 401 41.55 -17.01 77.90
CA PRO A 401 42.38 -18.18 78.12
C PRO A 401 41.60 -19.50 78.06
N TYR A 402 42.16 -20.51 77.41
CA TYR A 402 41.58 -21.87 77.26
C TYR A 402 40.17 -21.97 76.69
N ALA A 403 39.64 -20.89 76.10
CA ALA A 403 38.26 -20.81 75.63
C ALA A 403 38.12 -20.92 74.09
N ASP A 404 37.01 -21.52 73.69
CA ASP A 404 36.58 -21.67 72.30
C ASP A 404 35.77 -20.43 71.89
N HIS A 405 36.21 -19.73 70.84
CA HIS A 405 35.62 -18.49 70.34
C HIS A 405 34.93 -18.70 69.01
N GLU A 406 33.69 -18.24 68.89
CA GLU A 406 32.86 -18.43 67.70
C GLU A 406 32.95 -17.22 66.75
N PHE A 407 33.15 -17.48 65.47
CA PHE A 407 33.21 -16.45 64.42
C PHE A 407 32.26 -16.76 63.27
N ILE A 408 31.59 -15.76 62.72
CA ILE A 408 30.68 -15.92 61.59
C ILE A 408 31.33 -15.35 60.33
N LEU A 409 31.95 -16.24 59.54
CA LEU A 409 32.48 -15.91 58.21
C LEU A 409 31.32 -15.81 57.23
N THR A 410 31.06 -14.60 56.73
CA THR A 410 29.98 -14.30 55.78
C THR A 410 30.54 -14.09 54.39
N TYR A 411 29.89 -14.65 53.37
CA TYR A 411 30.16 -14.40 51.95
C TYR A 411 28.94 -13.71 51.32
N THR A 412 29.12 -12.47 50.85
CA THR A 412 28.07 -11.65 50.21
C THR A 412 28.60 -11.01 48.92
N PRO A 413 28.67 -11.76 47.80
CA PRO A 413 29.18 -11.24 46.53
C PRO A 413 28.24 -10.20 45.91
N GLN A 414 28.81 -9.19 45.27
CA GLN A 414 28.06 -8.12 44.60
C GLN A 414 28.12 -8.23 43.06
N GLU A 415 29.20 -8.78 42.51
CA GLU A 415 29.45 -8.88 41.08
C GLU A 415 29.55 -10.34 40.62
N LEU A 416 29.33 -10.59 39.33
CA LEU A 416 29.47 -11.93 38.72
C LEU A 416 30.95 -12.35 38.53
N LYS A 417 31.72 -12.37 39.62
CA LYS A 417 33.14 -12.79 39.67
C LYS A 417 33.40 -13.89 40.70
N SER A 418 34.51 -14.61 40.52
CA SER A 418 35.02 -15.50 41.57
C SER A 418 35.90 -14.71 42.53
N TYR A 419 35.56 -14.77 43.82
CA TYR A 419 36.25 -14.09 44.90
C TYR A 419 37.22 -15.08 45.58
N HIS A 420 38.46 -14.62 45.76
CA HIS A 420 39.55 -15.37 46.36
C HIS A 420 40.39 -14.39 47.18
N SER A 421 40.30 -14.51 48.51
CA SER A 421 40.99 -13.66 49.48
C SER A 421 41.64 -14.54 50.55
N VAL A 422 42.55 -13.98 51.35
CA VAL A 422 43.07 -14.62 52.57
C VAL A 422 42.61 -13.80 53.76
N VAL A 423 41.95 -14.45 54.70
CA VAL A 423 41.51 -13.90 55.98
C VAL A 423 42.63 -14.16 56.99
N GLN A 424 43.08 -13.11 57.67
CA GLN A 424 44.21 -13.15 58.59
C GLN A 424 43.75 -12.70 59.98
N MET A 425 44.00 -13.53 61.00
CA MET A 425 43.82 -13.11 62.40
C MET A 425 45.11 -12.47 62.88
N VAL A 426 45.08 -11.15 63.07
CA VAL A 426 46.20 -10.38 63.60
C VAL A 426 45.98 -10.23 65.10
N LEU A 427 46.91 -10.74 65.89
CA LEU A 427 46.97 -10.45 67.32
C LEU A 427 47.64 -9.10 67.54
N ARG A 428 47.05 -8.28 68.41
CA ARG A 428 47.64 -7.03 68.88
C ARG A 428 48.40 -7.26 70.17
N ASP A 429 49.25 -6.29 70.49
CA ASP A 429 49.92 -6.16 71.77
C ASP A 429 50.83 -7.37 72.13
N ILE A 430 51.39 -8.04 71.11
CA ILE A 430 52.29 -9.20 71.28
C ILE A 430 53.74 -8.75 71.50
N PRO A 431 54.43 -9.24 72.55
CA PRO A 431 55.84 -8.93 72.79
C PRO A 431 56.79 -9.40 71.67
N GLU A 432 57.81 -8.61 71.34
CA GLU A 432 58.96 -9.08 70.55
C GLU A 432 59.70 -10.20 71.32
N SER A 433 60.05 -11.29 70.64
CA SER A 433 60.92 -12.31 71.23
C SER A 433 62.34 -11.73 71.45
N PRO A 434 62.97 -11.98 72.62
CA PRO A 434 64.29 -11.45 72.91
C PRO A 434 65.32 -12.12 71.99
N ARG A 435 65.78 -11.38 70.99
CA ARG A 435 66.81 -11.84 70.06
C ARG A 435 68.08 -12.14 70.84
N LEU A 436 68.80 -13.20 70.43
CA LEU A 436 70.11 -13.55 70.99
C LEU A 436 71.15 -12.48 70.61
N VAL A 437 71.19 -11.43 71.41
CA VAL A 437 72.14 -10.33 71.36
C VAL A 437 72.74 -10.20 72.76
N GLU A 438 73.96 -10.70 72.92
CA GLU A 438 74.79 -10.36 74.06
C GLU A 438 75.03 -8.83 74.07
N GLU A 439 75.24 -8.22 75.25
CA GLU A 439 75.47 -6.77 75.49
C GLU A 439 74.26 -5.83 75.74
N VAL A 440 73.46 -6.06 76.79
CA VAL A 440 72.94 -4.95 77.66
C VAL A 440 72.93 -5.35 79.14
N MET A 441 74.07 -5.25 79.85
CA MET A 441 74.13 -5.43 81.31
C MET A 441 74.33 -4.10 82.06
N LEU A 442 73.32 -3.21 82.05
CA LEU A 442 73.32 -1.98 82.88
C LEU A 442 71.93 -1.66 83.46
N HIS A 443 71.65 -2.26 84.64
CA HIS A 443 70.82 -1.73 85.74
C HIS A 443 69.33 -1.38 85.50
N ASN A 444 68.82 -1.38 84.28
CA ASN A 444 67.41 -1.08 83.99
C ASN A 444 66.59 -2.34 83.68
N ILE A 445 65.29 -2.29 83.98
CA ILE A 445 64.29 -3.27 83.53
C ILE A 445 64.24 -3.22 81.98
N PRO A 446 64.13 -4.36 81.26
CA PRO A 446 64.00 -4.35 79.80
C PRO A 446 62.77 -3.55 79.35
N GLU A 447 62.92 -2.74 78.29
CA GLU A 447 61.75 -2.13 77.64
C GLU A 447 61.10 -3.16 76.72
N CYS A 448 59.89 -3.63 77.09
CA CYS A 448 59.12 -4.55 76.26
C CYS A 448 58.71 -3.86 74.96
N LYS A 449 59.25 -4.32 73.84
CA LYS A 449 58.75 -3.96 72.51
C LYS A 449 57.59 -4.86 72.12
N VAL A 450 56.72 -4.31 71.29
CA VAL A 450 55.40 -4.87 71.01
C VAL A 450 55.11 -4.70 69.51
N GLU A 451 54.78 -5.79 68.82
CA GLU A 451 54.43 -5.80 67.39
C GLU A 451 53.10 -6.55 67.18
N ASP A 452 52.36 -6.19 66.11
CA ASP A 452 51.17 -6.91 65.67
C ASP A 452 51.59 -8.18 64.91
N VAL A 453 51.09 -9.35 65.31
CA VAL A 453 51.51 -10.66 64.78
C VAL A 453 50.36 -11.41 64.13
N ILE A 454 50.52 -11.81 62.87
CA ILE A 454 49.56 -12.68 62.18
C ILE A 454 49.68 -14.10 62.76
N ALA A 455 48.63 -14.57 63.45
CA ALA A 455 48.65 -15.85 64.16
C ALA A 455 47.85 -16.96 63.46
N LEU A 456 46.93 -16.62 62.56
CA LEU A 456 46.15 -17.59 61.78
C LEU A 456 45.84 -17.05 60.38
N GLU A 457 46.02 -17.89 59.34
CA GLU A 457 45.71 -17.53 57.95
C GLU A 457 44.77 -18.55 57.30
N ILE A 458 43.65 -18.06 56.78
CA ILE A 458 42.55 -18.86 56.22
C ILE A 458 42.28 -18.38 54.78
N GLU A 459 42.55 -19.24 53.80
CA GLU A 459 42.20 -18.99 52.40
C GLU A 459 40.69 -19.15 52.20
N VAL A 460 40.03 -18.12 51.67
CA VAL A 460 38.59 -18.09 51.45
C VAL A 460 38.26 -17.95 49.96
N LYS A 461 37.43 -18.87 49.45
CA LYS A 461 37.03 -18.95 48.04
C LYS A 461 35.52 -19.05 47.89
N GLY A 462 34.96 -18.23 47.01
CA GLY A 462 33.54 -18.19 46.72
C GLY A 462 33.30 -17.74 45.29
N SER A 463 32.32 -18.35 44.61
CA SER A 463 31.97 -17.97 43.25
C SER A 463 30.49 -17.60 43.14
N THR A 464 30.18 -16.80 42.13
CA THR A 464 28.82 -16.42 41.77
C THR A 464 28.29 -17.19 40.58
N GLU A 465 26.98 -17.30 40.49
CA GLU A 465 26.25 -17.75 39.30
C GLU A 465 25.15 -16.73 38.94
N PRO A 466 24.87 -16.51 37.64
CA PRO A 466 23.80 -15.61 37.20
C PRO A 466 22.42 -16.10 37.63
N PHE A 467 21.46 -15.19 37.68
CA PHE A 467 20.05 -15.53 37.86
C PHE A 467 19.56 -16.36 36.67
N HIS A 468 19.07 -17.57 36.90
CA HIS A 468 18.64 -18.48 35.85
C HIS A 468 17.12 -18.39 35.68
N LEU A 469 16.69 -17.47 34.81
CA LEU A 469 15.30 -17.14 34.57
C LEU A 469 14.89 -17.62 33.18
N VAL A 470 13.80 -18.39 33.08
CA VAL A 470 13.38 -19.04 31.83
C VAL A 470 11.93 -18.66 31.50
N LEU A 471 11.72 -18.05 30.34
CA LEU A 471 10.41 -17.77 29.77
C LEU A 471 9.88 -18.99 28.99
N GLU A 472 8.62 -19.35 29.22
CA GLU A 472 7.92 -20.45 28.55
C GLU A 472 6.59 -19.95 27.95
N PRO A 473 6.49 -19.70 26.63
CA PRO A 473 7.59 -19.63 25.65
C PRO A 473 8.47 -18.37 25.80
N TYR A 474 9.65 -18.39 25.18
CA TYR A 474 10.59 -17.24 25.16
C TYR A 474 10.11 -16.06 24.28
N ALA A 475 9.20 -16.33 23.35
CA ALA A 475 8.57 -15.35 22.49
C ALA A 475 7.10 -15.70 22.29
N ILE A 476 6.23 -14.69 22.23
CA ILE A 476 4.81 -14.83 21.91
C ILE A 476 4.56 -14.20 20.54
N ILE A 477 4.71 -15.04 19.52
CA ILE A 477 4.18 -14.74 18.18
C ILE A 477 2.69 -15.08 18.20
N VAL A 478 1.86 -14.19 17.69
CA VAL A 478 0.42 -14.40 17.46
C VAL A 478 0.20 -14.68 15.97
N PRO A 479 0.33 -15.95 15.52
CA PRO A 479 0.03 -16.30 14.13
C PRO A 479 -1.46 -16.13 13.86
N GLY A 480 -1.77 -15.48 12.74
CA GLY A 480 -3.14 -15.22 12.29
C GLY A 480 -3.42 -13.74 12.06
N GLU A 481 -4.47 -13.47 11.30
CA GLU A 481 -4.90 -12.12 10.93
C GLU A 481 -5.87 -11.61 12.01
N ASN A 482 -5.35 -11.00 13.07
CA ASN A 482 -6.17 -10.44 14.14
C ASN A 482 -6.79 -9.13 13.66
N PHE A 483 -8.02 -8.81 14.06
CA PHE A 483 -8.64 -7.55 13.66
C PHE A 483 -8.26 -6.39 14.61
N ILE A 484 -8.08 -5.19 14.08
CA ILE A 484 -7.83 -3.98 14.90
C ILE A 484 -8.90 -3.81 15.99
N GLY A 485 -8.48 -3.36 17.17
CA GLY A 485 -9.36 -3.24 18.35
C GLY A 485 -9.71 -4.55 19.06
N VAL A 486 -9.37 -5.73 18.52
CA VAL A 486 -9.57 -7.01 19.22
C VAL A 486 -8.46 -7.22 20.26
N ASN A 487 -8.86 -7.45 21.53
CA ASN A 487 -7.94 -7.80 22.61
C ASN A 487 -7.58 -9.29 22.56
N VAL A 488 -6.36 -9.59 22.10
CA VAL A 488 -5.82 -10.95 22.04
C VAL A 488 -5.13 -11.28 23.37
N LYS A 489 -5.67 -12.26 24.10
CA LYS A 489 -5.05 -12.76 25.34
C LYS A 489 -4.25 -14.04 25.08
N LYS A 490 -2.96 -14.04 25.43
CA LYS A 490 -2.03 -15.20 25.38
C LYS A 490 -1.50 -15.50 26.78
N ARG A 491 -1.08 -16.74 27.03
CA ARG A 491 -0.54 -17.18 28.33
C ARG A 491 0.90 -17.65 28.19
N PHE A 492 1.73 -17.28 29.17
CA PHE A 492 3.12 -17.71 29.27
C PHE A 492 3.52 -17.87 30.74
N LYS A 493 4.71 -18.39 31.01
CA LYS A 493 5.27 -18.52 32.37
C LYS A 493 6.67 -17.92 32.45
N LEU A 494 7.02 -17.39 33.62
CA LEU A 494 8.40 -17.12 34.02
C LEU A 494 8.77 -18.13 35.11
N TRP A 495 9.81 -18.92 34.86
CA TRP A 495 10.41 -19.84 35.82
C TRP A 495 11.60 -19.19 36.51
N ASN A 496 11.59 -19.16 37.84
CA ASN A 496 12.77 -18.80 38.62
C ASN A 496 13.55 -20.06 39.01
N ASN A 497 14.58 -20.39 38.23
CA ASN A 497 15.49 -21.49 38.53
C ASN A 497 16.75 -21.04 39.28
N SER A 498 16.78 -19.78 39.77
CA SER A 498 17.83 -19.23 40.63
C SER A 498 17.73 -19.76 42.06
N LYS A 499 18.78 -19.61 42.87
CA LYS A 499 18.81 -20.06 44.28
C LYS A 499 18.09 -19.15 45.26
N THR A 500 17.63 -17.98 44.81
CA THR A 500 16.90 -17.00 45.62
C THR A 500 15.55 -16.63 45.04
N LEU A 501 14.68 -16.04 45.86
CA LEU A 501 13.41 -15.47 45.39
C LEU A 501 13.70 -14.22 44.55
N ILE A 502 12.89 -13.98 43.53
CA ILE A 502 12.95 -12.76 42.71
C ILE A 502 11.68 -11.93 42.87
N LYS A 503 11.80 -10.60 42.76
CA LYS A 503 10.68 -9.67 42.64
C LYS A 503 10.66 -9.11 41.22
N TYR A 504 9.51 -9.14 40.55
CA TYR A 504 9.39 -8.75 39.14
C TYR A 504 8.39 -7.61 38.93
N THR A 505 8.65 -6.82 37.87
CA THR A 505 7.80 -5.75 37.35
C THR A 505 7.85 -5.77 35.82
N TRP A 506 6.70 -6.00 35.17
CA TRP A 506 6.56 -5.93 33.71
C TRP A 506 6.32 -4.50 33.24
N GLU A 507 6.92 -4.09 32.13
CA GLU A 507 6.50 -2.88 31.41
C GLU A 507 5.08 -3.03 30.81
N SER A 508 4.37 -1.90 30.66
CA SER A 508 3.10 -1.80 29.94
C SER A 508 3.17 -0.70 28.89
N ILE A 509 2.72 -1.01 27.67
CA ILE A 509 2.71 -0.08 26.54
C ILE A 509 1.27 0.38 26.32
N MET A 510 1.02 1.68 26.45
CA MET A 510 -0.31 2.30 26.38
C MET A 510 -0.38 3.36 25.28
N ALA A 511 0.16 3.03 24.10
CA ALA A 511 0.33 3.96 22.97
C ALA A 511 -0.78 3.76 21.93
N SER A 512 -0.47 3.89 20.63
CA SER A 512 -1.39 3.44 19.57
C SER A 512 -1.64 1.93 19.58
N GLU A 513 -0.80 1.17 20.28
CA GLU A 513 -1.07 -0.22 20.65
C GLU A 513 -1.03 -0.36 22.17
N ILE A 514 -1.93 -1.20 22.67
CA ILE A 514 -2.05 -1.53 24.10
C ILE A 514 -1.47 -2.93 24.30
N ILE A 515 -0.44 -3.02 25.15
CA ILE A 515 0.24 -4.26 25.50
C ILE A 515 0.45 -4.31 27.01
N GLU A 516 -0.28 -5.20 27.69
CA GLU A 516 -0.32 -5.31 29.15
C GLU A 516 -0.07 -6.76 29.61
N VAL A 517 0.57 -6.93 30.77
CA VAL A 517 0.82 -8.24 31.38
C VAL A 517 0.13 -8.33 32.74
N GLU A 518 -0.78 -9.29 32.89
CA GLU A 518 -1.45 -9.61 34.17
C GLU A 518 -0.86 -10.91 34.75
N PRO A 519 -0.35 -10.95 36.00
CA PRO A 519 -0.10 -9.82 36.91
C PRO A 519 1.15 -9.00 36.53
N HIS A 520 1.03 -7.67 36.67
CA HIS A 520 2.07 -6.70 36.33
C HIS A 520 3.29 -6.75 37.27
N THR A 521 3.07 -6.99 38.57
CA THR A 521 4.13 -7.13 39.59
C THR A 521 3.90 -8.35 40.47
N GLY A 522 4.98 -8.87 41.06
CA GLY A 522 4.89 -9.98 42.03
C GLY A 522 6.24 -10.53 42.47
N VAL A 523 6.20 -11.71 43.09
CA VAL A 523 7.37 -12.42 43.63
C VAL A 523 7.34 -13.88 43.20
N ILE A 524 8.47 -14.43 42.74
CA ILE A 524 8.61 -15.84 42.39
C ILE A 524 9.67 -16.48 43.29
N GLY A 525 9.24 -17.42 44.14
CA GLY A 525 10.14 -18.18 45.00
C GLY A 525 11.07 -19.13 44.22
N VAL A 526 12.12 -19.59 44.91
CA VAL A 526 13.11 -20.56 44.42
C VAL A 526 12.44 -21.77 43.76
N SER A 527 12.86 -22.10 42.53
CA SER A 527 12.38 -23.23 41.74
C SER A 527 10.85 -23.26 41.50
N LYS A 528 10.20 -22.09 41.49
CA LYS A 528 8.78 -21.93 41.14
C LYS A 528 8.63 -21.16 39.84
N CYS A 529 7.44 -21.25 39.24
CA CYS A 529 7.01 -20.37 38.16
C CYS A 529 5.78 -19.54 38.55
N CYS A 530 5.63 -18.41 37.88
CA CYS A 530 4.38 -17.66 37.83
C CYS A 530 3.83 -17.73 36.40
N GLN A 531 2.50 -17.77 36.26
CA GLN A 531 1.82 -17.79 34.97
C GLN A 531 1.16 -16.42 34.72
N PHE A 532 1.37 -15.91 33.52
CA PHE A 532 0.97 -14.59 33.09
C PHE A 532 -0.06 -14.66 31.97
N VAL A 533 -0.83 -13.59 31.84
CA VAL A 533 -1.71 -13.31 30.70
C VAL A 533 -1.20 -12.04 30.04
N LEU A 534 -0.65 -12.17 28.83
CA LEU A 534 -0.35 -11.05 27.95
C LEU A 534 -1.63 -10.67 27.21
N ALA A 535 -2.04 -9.41 27.29
CA ALA A 535 -3.13 -8.83 26.52
C ALA A 535 -2.55 -7.87 25.46
N ILE A 536 -2.96 -8.03 24.21
CA ILE A 536 -2.47 -7.25 23.06
C ILE A 536 -3.66 -6.72 22.25
N SER A 537 -3.69 -5.43 21.93
CA SER A 537 -4.60 -4.88 20.92
C SER A 537 -3.98 -3.71 20.18
N GLY A 538 -3.85 -3.84 18.85
CA GLY A 538 -3.43 -2.76 17.97
C GLY A 538 -4.61 -1.91 17.47
N SER A 539 -4.42 -0.59 17.37
CA SER A 539 -5.39 0.31 16.72
C SER A 539 -5.21 0.41 15.19
N LYS A 540 -4.03 0.05 14.68
CA LYS A 540 -3.65 0.19 13.26
C LYS A 540 -3.38 -1.17 12.60
N PRO A 541 -3.61 -1.30 11.28
CA PRO A 541 -3.18 -2.45 10.52
C PRO A 541 -1.64 -2.49 10.41
N GLY A 542 -1.07 -3.70 10.43
CA GLY A 542 0.37 -3.92 10.33
C GLY A 542 0.85 -5.09 11.18
N VAL A 543 2.15 -5.39 11.11
CA VAL A 543 2.83 -6.25 12.08
C VAL A 543 3.42 -5.36 13.16
N ILE A 544 3.08 -5.63 14.41
CA ILE A 544 3.75 -5.03 15.57
C ILE A 544 4.74 -6.03 16.17
N SER A 545 5.91 -5.54 16.54
CA SER A 545 7.00 -6.34 17.10
C SER A 545 7.64 -5.54 18.23
N TYR A 546 7.53 -6.07 19.46
CA TYR A 546 7.92 -5.38 20.69
C TYR A 546 8.70 -6.30 21.62
N ASN A 547 9.66 -5.71 22.33
CA ASN A 547 10.47 -6.36 23.35
C ASN A 547 10.00 -5.83 24.72
N LEU A 548 9.07 -6.53 25.37
CA LEU A 548 8.61 -6.15 26.71
C LEU A 548 9.69 -6.48 27.74
N GLN A 549 10.10 -5.50 28.54
CA GLN A 549 11.08 -5.73 29.59
C GLN A 549 10.39 -6.11 30.90
N CYS A 550 10.87 -7.19 31.51
CA CYS A 550 10.57 -7.55 32.89
C CYS A 550 11.77 -7.17 33.75
N HIS A 551 11.62 -6.10 34.53
CA HIS A 551 12.61 -5.71 35.54
C HIS A 551 12.53 -6.69 36.69
N VAL A 552 13.66 -7.31 37.07
CA VAL A 552 13.70 -8.38 38.09
C VAL A 552 14.71 -8.03 39.15
N GLU A 553 14.27 -7.59 40.33
CA GLU A 553 15.16 -7.33 41.46
C GLU A 553 15.64 -8.66 42.09
N PRO A 554 16.95 -8.83 42.39
CA PRO A 554 18.06 -7.88 42.27
C PRO A 554 19.00 -8.14 41.07
N CYS A 555 18.45 -8.60 39.93
CA CYS A 555 19.20 -8.74 38.67
C CYS A 555 19.33 -7.37 37.97
N SER A 556 20.52 -7.06 37.45
CA SER A 556 20.79 -5.81 36.71
C SER A 556 20.29 -5.84 35.26
N GLU A 557 20.18 -7.02 34.65
CA GLU A 557 19.67 -7.19 33.29
C GLU A 557 18.18 -7.57 33.32
N PRO A 558 17.30 -6.86 32.58
CA PRO A 558 15.88 -7.19 32.52
C PRO A 558 15.62 -8.42 31.64
N VAL A 559 14.66 -9.25 32.03
CA VAL A 559 14.24 -10.40 31.22
C VAL A 559 13.31 -9.90 30.11
N VAL A 560 13.72 -10.07 28.85
CA VAL A 560 12.96 -9.59 27.68
C VAL A 560 12.02 -10.67 27.16
N LEU A 561 10.74 -10.34 27.01
CA LEU A 561 9.76 -11.14 26.27
C LEU A 561 9.54 -10.52 24.89
N HIS A 562 9.88 -11.26 23.83
CA HIS A 562 9.56 -10.84 22.47
C HIS A 562 8.08 -11.11 22.16
N VAL A 563 7.39 -10.10 21.64
CA VAL A 563 5.97 -10.15 21.29
C VAL A 563 5.80 -9.70 19.84
N GLU A 564 5.22 -10.55 19.01
CA GLU A 564 4.91 -10.25 17.61
C GLU A 564 3.44 -10.53 17.33
N ALA A 565 2.73 -9.59 16.71
CA ALA A 565 1.33 -9.78 16.33
C ALA A 565 0.99 -9.05 15.03
N ALA A 566 0.29 -9.74 14.12
CA ALA A 566 -0.26 -9.15 12.92
C ALA A 566 -1.71 -8.69 13.15
N PHE A 567 -1.98 -7.41 12.88
CA PHE A 567 -3.31 -6.81 12.88
C PHE A 567 -3.72 -6.40 11.46
N LYS A 568 -4.98 -6.66 11.10
CA LYS A 568 -5.62 -6.21 9.86
C LYS A 568 -6.82 -5.30 10.15
N GLY A 569 -7.05 -4.37 9.24
CA GLY A 569 -8.25 -3.55 9.21
C GLY A 569 -9.46 -4.28 8.63
N PRO A 570 -10.58 -3.54 8.44
CA PRO A 570 -11.68 -4.01 7.63
C PRO A 570 -11.27 -4.24 6.16
N PHE A 571 -11.80 -5.28 5.55
CA PHE A 571 -11.58 -5.63 4.14
C PHE A 571 -12.91 -5.59 3.38
N LEU A 572 -13.04 -4.60 2.50
CA LEU A 572 -14.19 -4.43 1.62
C LEU A 572 -13.86 -4.95 0.22
N ARG A 573 -14.80 -5.68 -0.36
CA ARG A 573 -14.69 -6.21 -1.72
C ARG A 573 -15.84 -5.72 -2.59
N ILE A 574 -15.51 -5.11 -3.71
CA ILE A 574 -16.44 -4.81 -4.79
C ILE A 574 -16.79 -6.12 -5.53
N ASP A 575 -18.06 -6.36 -5.82
CA ASP A 575 -18.51 -7.60 -6.42
C ASP A 575 -18.30 -7.71 -7.95
N VAL A 576 -18.22 -6.56 -8.64
CA VAL A 576 -17.91 -6.45 -10.07
C VAL A 576 -16.46 -6.00 -10.34
N PRO A 577 -15.80 -6.49 -11.41
CA PRO A 577 -14.42 -6.11 -11.75
C PRO A 577 -14.30 -4.83 -12.59
N SER A 578 -15.40 -4.34 -13.18
CA SER A 578 -15.44 -3.07 -13.93
C SER A 578 -16.88 -2.60 -14.10
N LEU A 579 -17.14 -1.30 -13.99
CA LEU A 579 -18.45 -0.71 -14.21
C LEU A 579 -18.58 -0.23 -15.65
N ARG A 580 -19.37 -0.96 -16.47
CA ARG A 580 -19.57 -0.61 -17.89
C ARG A 580 -20.96 -0.02 -18.07
N PHE A 581 -21.03 1.28 -18.33
CA PHE A 581 -22.27 1.92 -18.74
C PHE A 581 -22.60 1.49 -20.18
N GLY A 582 -21.58 1.55 -21.05
CA GLY A 582 -21.66 1.20 -22.46
C GLY A 582 -21.66 2.44 -23.34
N LEU A 583 -22.28 2.33 -24.51
CA LEU A 583 -22.58 3.45 -25.40
C LEU A 583 -23.77 4.24 -24.86
N THR A 584 -23.66 5.57 -24.79
CA THR A 584 -24.72 6.47 -24.31
C THR A 584 -24.83 7.69 -25.22
N LYS A 585 -26.01 8.31 -25.24
CA LYS A 585 -26.23 9.58 -25.95
C LYS A 585 -25.72 10.76 -25.11
N GLN A 586 -25.24 11.82 -25.76
CA GLN A 586 -24.91 13.09 -25.10
C GLN A 586 -26.12 13.64 -24.30
N GLY A 587 -25.89 14.03 -23.05
CA GLY A 587 -26.93 14.55 -22.14
C GLY A 587 -27.87 13.48 -21.55
N GLU A 588 -27.71 12.20 -21.87
CA GLU A 588 -28.49 11.10 -21.30
C GLU A 588 -28.05 10.80 -19.85
N ILE A 589 -29.02 10.57 -18.96
CA ILE A 589 -28.75 10.12 -17.59
C ILE A 589 -28.80 8.60 -17.55
N VAL A 590 -27.64 7.96 -17.43
CA VAL A 590 -27.53 6.49 -17.30
C VAL A 590 -27.15 6.10 -15.88
N SER A 591 -27.55 4.89 -15.46
CA SER A 591 -27.28 4.38 -14.11
C SER A 591 -26.78 2.93 -14.12
N ARG A 592 -25.91 2.60 -13.17
CA ARG A 592 -25.46 1.24 -12.86
C ARG A 592 -25.37 1.05 -11.36
N THR A 593 -25.57 -0.19 -10.89
CA THR A 593 -25.44 -0.56 -9.47
C THR A 593 -24.41 -1.65 -9.30
N PHE A 594 -23.73 -1.66 -8.14
CA PHE A 594 -22.84 -2.73 -7.69
C PHE A 594 -22.96 -2.93 -6.17
N GLU A 595 -22.40 -4.02 -5.64
CA GLU A 595 -22.40 -4.32 -4.21
C GLU A 595 -20.98 -4.26 -3.63
N ILE A 596 -20.80 -3.46 -2.58
CA ILE A 596 -19.61 -3.51 -1.71
C ILE A 596 -19.93 -4.48 -0.58
N LYS A 597 -19.11 -5.52 -0.42
CA LYS A 597 -19.28 -6.59 0.57
C LYS A 597 -18.16 -6.52 1.59
N ASN A 598 -18.53 -6.38 2.86
CA ASN A 598 -17.59 -6.50 3.97
C ASN A 598 -17.35 -7.98 4.24
N LEU A 599 -16.09 -8.41 4.17
CA LEU A 599 -15.69 -9.81 4.42
C LEU A 599 -15.08 -10.00 5.82
N CYS A 600 -15.03 -8.94 6.62
CA CYS A 600 -14.49 -8.94 7.98
C CYS A 600 -15.59 -8.94 9.04
N GLN A 601 -15.18 -9.26 10.28
CA GLN A 601 -16.03 -9.17 11.46
C GLN A 601 -15.97 -7.79 12.15
N LEU A 602 -15.27 -6.82 11.55
CA LEU A 602 -15.29 -5.41 11.94
C LEU A 602 -16.33 -4.62 11.12
N PRO A 603 -16.93 -3.55 11.67
CA PRO A 603 -17.53 -2.51 10.83
C PRO A 603 -16.46 -1.83 9.97
N ALA A 604 -16.87 -1.31 8.82
CA ALA A 604 -15.98 -0.68 7.85
C ALA A 604 -16.51 0.69 7.44
N GLN A 605 -15.83 1.77 7.84
CA GLN A 605 -16.05 3.11 7.27
C GLN A 605 -15.42 3.17 5.88
N TRP A 606 -16.15 3.71 4.91
CA TRP A 606 -15.70 3.79 3.52
C TRP A 606 -16.16 5.07 2.83
N ARG A 607 -15.43 5.43 1.76
CA ARG A 607 -15.73 6.51 0.82
C ARG A 607 -15.44 6.03 -0.60
N MET A 608 -16.27 6.42 -1.55
CA MET A 608 -16.10 6.12 -2.97
C MET A 608 -16.17 7.43 -3.76
N GLN A 609 -15.10 7.77 -4.45
CA GLN A 609 -14.98 8.98 -5.28
C GLN A 609 -14.29 8.68 -6.61
N GLU A 610 -14.34 9.60 -7.58
CA GLU A 610 -13.53 9.46 -8.79
C GLU A 610 -12.06 9.80 -8.50
N SER A 611 -11.14 9.06 -9.12
CA SER A 611 -9.70 9.29 -8.98
C SER A 611 -9.31 10.71 -9.36
N GLN A 612 -8.64 11.39 -8.43
CA GLN A 612 -8.15 12.75 -8.63
C GLN A 612 -7.11 12.83 -9.76
N VAL A 613 -6.40 11.73 -10.04
CA VAL A 613 -5.47 11.63 -11.17
C VAL A 613 -6.25 11.66 -12.48
N CYS A 614 -7.28 10.83 -12.62
CA CYS A 614 -8.11 10.78 -13.83
C CYS A 614 -8.93 12.06 -14.07
N LEU A 615 -9.22 12.84 -13.03
CA LEU A 615 -9.80 14.19 -13.15
C LEU A 615 -8.78 15.22 -13.63
N ALA A 616 -7.58 15.22 -13.05
CA ALA A 616 -6.48 16.11 -13.45
C ALA A 616 -6.02 15.87 -14.90
N GLU A 617 -5.94 14.61 -15.35
CA GLU A 617 -5.62 14.25 -16.75
C GLU A 617 -6.62 14.85 -17.77
N ARG A 618 -7.87 15.08 -17.36
CA ARG A 618 -8.92 15.69 -18.20
C ARG A 618 -9.05 17.20 -18.03
N ASN A 619 -8.37 17.80 -17.05
CA ASN A 619 -8.58 19.18 -16.59
C ASN A 619 -10.04 19.44 -16.13
N GLU A 620 -10.67 18.46 -15.49
CA GLU A 620 -12.03 18.58 -14.93
C GLU A 620 -11.98 18.70 -13.39
N GLU A 621 -12.51 19.79 -12.82
CA GLU A 621 -12.58 19.98 -11.36
C GLU A 621 -13.76 19.21 -10.70
N VAL A 622 -14.74 18.75 -11.49
CA VAL A 622 -15.99 18.14 -11.01
C VAL A 622 -16.24 16.85 -11.76
N SER A 623 -16.47 15.76 -11.01
CA SER A 623 -16.78 14.45 -11.60
C SER A 623 -18.15 14.45 -12.32
N PRO A 624 -18.24 13.87 -13.53
CA PRO A 624 -19.52 13.60 -14.20
C PRO A 624 -20.29 12.40 -13.61
N PHE A 625 -19.77 11.79 -12.54
CA PHE A 625 -20.40 10.67 -11.83
C PHE A 625 -21.01 11.11 -10.49
N ILE A 626 -22.27 10.75 -10.24
CA ILE A 626 -22.93 10.95 -8.95
C ILE A 626 -23.09 9.58 -8.28
N ILE A 627 -22.45 9.40 -7.12
CA ILE A 627 -22.34 8.12 -6.41
C ILE A 627 -23.25 8.17 -5.17
N GLN A 628 -24.14 7.20 -5.02
CA GLN A 628 -25.16 7.17 -3.96
C GLN A 628 -25.30 5.77 -3.33
N PRO A 629 -24.99 5.60 -2.03
CA PRO A 629 -24.23 6.54 -1.19
C PRO A 629 -22.77 6.68 -1.67
N SER A 630 -22.14 7.83 -1.42
CA SER A 630 -20.71 8.06 -1.71
C SER A 630 -19.80 7.77 -0.51
N ALA A 631 -20.36 7.61 0.69
CA ALA A 631 -19.65 7.20 1.89
C ALA A 631 -20.62 6.59 2.92
N GLY A 632 -20.10 5.85 3.89
CA GLY A 632 -20.86 5.35 5.03
C GLY A 632 -20.15 4.23 5.79
N GLU A 633 -20.91 3.48 6.58
CA GLU A 633 -20.44 2.32 7.33
C GLU A 633 -21.08 1.04 6.79
N ILE A 634 -20.29 -0.02 6.59
CA ILE A 634 -20.81 -1.38 6.33
C ILE A 634 -20.61 -2.22 7.60
N PRO A 635 -21.67 -2.79 8.20
CA PRO A 635 -21.54 -3.61 9.41
C PRO A 635 -20.72 -4.89 9.15
N PRO A 636 -20.25 -5.57 10.22
CA PRO A 636 -19.60 -6.89 10.13
C PRO A 636 -20.34 -7.87 9.21
N LEU A 637 -19.61 -8.46 8.25
CA LEU A 637 -20.13 -9.38 7.23
C LEU A 637 -21.31 -8.84 6.38
N GLY A 638 -21.53 -7.52 6.39
CA GLY A 638 -22.63 -6.85 5.69
C GLY A 638 -22.34 -6.55 4.22
N LEU A 639 -23.37 -6.01 3.54
CA LEU A 639 -23.26 -5.51 2.16
C LEU A 639 -23.91 -4.13 2.03
N CYS A 640 -23.36 -3.30 1.17
CA CYS A 640 -23.94 -2.03 0.75
C CYS A 640 -24.15 -2.04 -0.77
N ARG A 641 -25.28 -1.47 -1.23
CA ARG A 641 -25.58 -1.28 -2.65
C ARG A 641 -25.29 0.16 -3.03
N VAL A 642 -24.42 0.34 -4.02
CA VAL A 642 -24.03 1.65 -4.54
C VAL A 642 -24.62 1.84 -5.92
N LEU A 643 -25.35 2.95 -6.09
CA LEU A 643 -25.82 3.46 -7.37
C LEU A 643 -24.80 4.48 -7.89
N VAL A 644 -24.35 4.31 -9.13
CA VAL A 644 -23.59 5.32 -9.86
C VAL A 644 -24.44 5.81 -11.03
N LEU A 645 -24.70 7.11 -11.03
CA LEU A 645 -25.30 7.86 -12.12
C LEU A 645 -24.18 8.50 -12.92
N PHE A 646 -24.32 8.58 -14.24
CA PHE A 646 -23.40 9.30 -15.12
C PHE A 646 -24.17 10.20 -16.10
N THR A 647 -23.63 11.40 -16.30
CA THR A 647 -24.13 12.40 -17.26
C THR A 647 -22.96 13.17 -17.87
N SER A 648 -22.92 13.31 -19.19
CA SER A 648 -21.92 14.14 -19.87
C SER A 648 -22.54 14.95 -21.02
N LEU A 649 -22.09 16.20 -21.13
CA LEU A 649 -22.36 17.09 -22.28
C LEU A 649 -21.22 17.04 -23.32
N GLN A 650 -20.15 16.27 -23.09
CA GLN A 650 -19.05 16.07 -24.03
C GLN A 650 -19.13 14.67 -24.67
N CYS A 651 -18.97 14.62 -25.99
CA CYS A 651 -18.90 13.37 -26.75
C CYS A 651 -17.47 12.83 -26.71
N GLN A 652 -17.20 11.90 -25.80
CA GLN A 652 -15.89 11.29 -25.61
C GLN A 652 -16.00 9.84 -25.13
N ARG A 653 -14.96 9.05 -25.39
CA ARG A 653 -14.76 7.74 -24.76
C ARG A 653 -14.10 7.96 -23.41
N LEU A 654 -14.88 7.92 -22.34
CA LEU A 654 -14.44 8.12 -20.98
C LEU A 654 -14.02 6.79 -20.35
N GLN A 655 -12.75 6.70 -19.97
CA GLN A 655 -12.21 5.65 -19.12
C GLN A 655 -11.65 6.30 -17.87
N THR A 656 -12.13 5.88 -16.70
CA THR A 656 -11.72 6.43 -15.40
C THR A 656 -11.71 5.33 -14.33
N VAL A 657 -11.36 5.68 -13.10
CA VAL A 657 -11.36 4.77 -11.95
C VAL A 657 -12.11 5.43 -10.80
N LEU A 658 -13.02 4.68 -10.16
CA LEU A 658 -13.56 5.03 -8.86
C LEU A 658 -12.70 4.39 -7.77
N GLU A 659 -12.30 5.19 -6.79
CA GLU A 659 -11.42 4.83 -5.70
C GLU A 659 -12.25 4.60 -4.43
N LEU A 660 -12.26 3.35 -3.96
CA LEU A 660 -12.86 2.93 -2.69
C LEU A 660 -11.81 3.06 -1.60
N GLU A 661 -11.89 4.16 -0.86
CA GLU A 661 -11.14 4.39 0.37
C GLU A 661 -11.81 3.65 1.53
N VAL A 662 -11.03 2.96 2.36
CA VAL A 662 -11.51 2.21 3.53
C VAL A 662 -10.69 2.63 4.74
N GLU A 663 -11.34 3.11 5.80
CA GLU A 663 -10.63 3.61 6.97
C GLU A 663 -9.87 2.47 7.68
N ASN A 664 -8.56 2.63 7.84
CA ASN A 664 -7.64 1.61 8.36
C ASN A 664 -7.64 0.28 7.57
N GLY A 665 -8.25 0.23 6.37
CA GLY A 665 -8.34 -0.95 5.51
C GLY A 665 -7.46 -0.87 4.27
N GLU A 666 -7.56 -1.89 3.41
CA GLU A 666 -6.98 -1.86 2.06
C GLU A 666 -7.99 -1.21 1.09
N GLY A 667 -7.53 -0.22 0.31
CA GLY A 667 -8.35 0.44 -0.70
C GLY A 667 -8.65 -0.46 -1.90
N SER A 668 -9.59 -0.06 -2.75
CA SER A 668 -9.93 -0.80 -3.98
C SER A 668 -10.25 0.11 -5.14
N TYR A 669 -9.97 -0.34 -6.35
CA TYR A 669 -10.12 0.43 -7.58
C TYR A 669 -11.17 -0.22 -8.48
N LEU A 670 -12.18 0.55 -8.91
CA LEU A 670 -13.22 0.11 -9.84
C LEU A 670 -13.08 0.87 -11.17
N PRO A 671 -12.51 0.25 -12.23
CA PRO A 671 -12.46 0.85 -13.56
C PRO A 671 -13.86 1.06 -14.13
N VAL A 672 -14.12 2.28 -14.63
CA VAL A 672 -15.39 2.68 -15.24
C VAL A 672 -15.18 3.01 -16.71
N PHE A 673 -16.11 2.53 -17.54
CA PHE A 673 -16.07 2.72 -18.99
C PHE A 673 -17.42 3.24 -19.50
N VAL A 674 -17.37 4.39 -20.18
CA VAL A 674 -18.50 5.00 -20.89
C VAL A 674 -18.05 5.47 -22.28
N GLU A 675 -18.91 5.35 -23.28
CA GLU A 675 -18.66 5.92 -24.60
C GLU A 675 -19.83 6.84 -24.98
N VAL A 676 -19.60 8.15 -24.91
CA VAL A 676 -20.62 9.17 -25.17
C VAL A 676 -20.52 9.61 -26.63
N GLN A 677 -21.56 9.37 -27.41
CA GLN A 677 -21.64 9.77 -28.82
C GLN A 677 -22.84 10.69 -29.07
N THR A 678 -22.77 11.45 -30.16
CA THR A 678 -23.94 12.06 -30.83
C THR A 678 -24.17 11.38 -32.18
N PRO A 679 -25.42 11.23 -32.63
CA PRO A 679 -25.73 10.85 -34.00
C PRO A 679 -24.97 11.65 -35.07
N GLN A 680 -24.13 10.97 -35.85
CA GLN A 680 -23.52 11.52 -37.06
C GLN A 680 -23.78 10.56 -38.21
N VAL A 681 -24.46 11.06 -39.24
CA VAL A 681 -24.76 10.33 -40.47
C VAL A 681 -24.21 11.15 -41.63
N CYS A 682 -23.72 10.51 -42.68
CA CYS A 682 -23.30 11.20 -43.90
C CYS A 682 -23.97 10.60 -45.15
N LEU A 683 -23.90 11.37 -46.24
CA LEU A 683 -24.17 10.88 -47.59
C LEU A 683 -22.86 10.46 -48.23
N ILE A 684 -22.74 9.20 -48.66
CA ILE A 684 -21.52 8.70 -49.35
C ILE A 684 -21.26 9.50 -50.65
N SER A 685 -22.30 10.11 -51.23
CA SER A 685 -22.15 11.16 -52.23
C SER A 685 -23.26 12.20 -52.10
N SER A 686 -22.89 13.42 -51.71
CA SER A 686 -23.78 14.60 -51.61
C SER A 686 -24.18 15.19 -52.98
N ARG A 687 -23.74 14.59 -54.09
CA ARG A 687 -24.09 15.03 -55.46
C ARG A 687 -24.69 13.89 -56.29
N LEU A 688 -25.85 14.14 -56.87
CA LEU A 688 -26.52 13.30 -57.83
C LEU A 688 -26.55 14.00 -59.20
N VAL A 689 -25.95 13.36 -60.20
CA VAL A 689 -25.93 13.83 -61.58
C VAL A 689 -26.67 12.82 -62.47
N PHE A 690 -27.83 13.21 -62.98
CA PHE A 690 -28.58 12.41 -63.94
C PHE A 690 -28.09 12.68 -65.37
N THR A 691 -27.63 11.64 -66.07
CA THR A 691 -27.03 11.75 -67.42
C THR A 691 -28.03 11.62 -68.57
N LYS A 692 -29.23 11.07 -68.30
CA LYS A 692 -30.30 10.82 -69.27
C LYS A 692 -31.67 11.03 -68.61
N ILE A 693 -32.13 12.27 -68.51
CA ILE A 693 -33.54 12.60 -68.23
C ILE A 693 -34.22 13.01 -69.54
N TYR A 694 -35.49 12.66 -69.70
CA TYR A 694 -36.35 13.15 -70.77
C TYR A 694 -37.57 13.86 -70.15
N ALA A 695 -38.07 14.92 -70.78
CA ALA A 695 -39.22 15.65 -70.26
C ALA A 695 -40.44 14.71 -70.14
N GLY A 696 -41.14 14.78 -69.00
CA GLY A 696 -42.29 13.94 -68.66
C GLY A 696 -41.96 12.48 -68.28
N VAL A 697 -40.70 12.06 -68.27
CA VAL A 697 -40.30 10.66 -67.99
C VAL A 697 -39.61 10.55 -66.62
N PRO A 698 -40.07 9.68 -65.70
CA PRO A 698 -39.40 9.47 -64.42
C PRO A 698 -38.02 8.84 -64.59
N ALA A 699 -37.00 9.47 -64.00
CA ALA A 699 -35.63 8.97 -63.94
C ALA A 699 -35.31 8.49 -62.51
N LYS A 700 -34.79 7.27 -62.38
CA LYS A 700 -34.42 6.68 -61.08
C LYS A 700 -32.91 6.68 -60.87
N ALA A 701 -32.48 6.93 -59.64
CA ALA A 701 -31.09 6.78 -59.19
C ALA A 701 -31.02 6.40 -57.71
N THR A 702 -30.02 5.61 -57.33
CA THR A 702 -29.77 5.24 -55.93
C THR A 702 -28.64 6.07 -55.30
N ARG A 703 -28.74 6.26 -53.98
CA ARG A 703 -27.71 6.84 -53.11
C ARG A 703 -27.69 6.10 -51.78
N LYS A 704 -26.62 6.29 -51.01
CA LYS A 704 -26.39 5.67 -49.70
C LYS A 704 -26.29 6.72 -48.61
N LEU A 705 -27.03 6.51 -47.52
CA LEU A 705 -26.73 7.07 -46.20
C LEU A 705 -25.78 6.10 -45.49
N PHE A 706 -24.84 6.64 -44.71
CA PHE A 706 -23.95 5.87 -43.84
C PHE A 706 -23.97 6.49 -42.45
N ASN A 707 -24.31 5.68 -41.44
CA ASN A 707 -24.17 6.08 -40.05
C ASN A 707 -22.69 5.96 -39.66
N GLN A 708 -22.07 7.05 -39.20
CA GLN A 708 -20.67 7.08 -38.79
C GLN A 708 -20.49 6.68 -37.32
N THR A 709 -21.58 6.35 -36.64
CA THR A 709 -21.64 6.20 -35.18
C THR A 709 -22.24 4.85 -34.77
N LEU A 710 -22.02 4.49 -33.51
CA LEU A 710 -22.54 3.25 -32.94
C LEU A 710 -23.98 3.41 -32.41
N LEU A 711 -24.49 4.65 -32.34
CA LEU A 711 -25.88 4.92 -31.95
C LEU A 711 -26.81 4.62 -33.13
N PRO A 712 -27.96 3.93 -32.93
CA PRO A 712 -28.98 3.81 -33.96
C PRO A 712 -29.72 5.14 -34.15
N THR A 713 -29.89 5.59 -35.39
CA THR A 713 -30.42 6.94 -35.70
C THR A 713 -31.64 6.84 -36.62
N LYS A 714 -32.63 7.73 -36.47
CA LYS A 714 -33.74 7.84 -37.43
C LYS A 714 -33.44 8.91 -38.48
N TYR A 715 -33.82 8.66 -39.72
CA TYR A 715 -33.72 9.61 -40.83
C TYR A 715 -35.08 9.85 -41.49
N LEU A 716 -35.29 11.06 -41.99
CA LEU A 716 -36.51 11.50 -42.67
C LEU A 716 -36.17 12.42 -43.85
N TRP A 717 -36.56 12.04 -45.06
CA TRP A 717 -36.39 12.84 -46.27
C TRP A 717 -37.45 13.93 -46.38
N GLY A 718 -36.98 15.16 -46.58
CA GLY A 718 -37.80 16.35 -46.77
C GLY A 718 -38.29 16.53 -48.22
N LYS A 719 -38.88 17.70 -48.48
CA LYS A 719 -39.28 18.13 -49.83
C LYS A 719 -38.08 18.63 -50.63
N LEU A 720 -38.24 18.71 -51.95
CA LEU A 720 -37.26 19.30 -52.85
C LEU A 720 -37.18 20.82 -52.64
N ILE A 721 -35.96 21.34 -52.47
CA ILE A 721 -35.65 22.75 -52.25
C ILE A 721 -34.88 23.27 -53.48
N GLY A 722 -35.27 24.42 -54.02
CA GLY A 722 -34.59 25.06 -55.15
C GLY A 722 -35.55 25.85 -56.04
N SER A 723 -35.02 26.77 -56.86
CA SER A 723 -35.83 27.61 -57.76
C SER A 723 -36.58 26.82 -58.82
N GLN A 724 -36.04 25.67 -59.24
CA GLN A 724 -36.64 24.76 -60.22
C GLN A 724 -37.55 23.69 -59.57
N ALA A 725 -37.79 23.72 -58.25
CA ALA A 725 -38.55 22.68 -57.57
C ALA A 725 -40.02 22.58 -58.01
N ALA A 726 -40.61 23.68 -58.50
CA ALA A 726 -42.00 23.68 -58.98
C ALA A 726 -42.20 22.92 -60.30
N SER A 727 -41.17 22.73 -61.13
CA SER A 727 -41.22 21.96 -62.38
C SER A 727 -40.70 20.52 -62.24
N CYS A 728 -40.40 20.08 -61.02
CA CYS A 728 -39.81 18.78 -60.73
C CYS A 728 -40.59 18.06 -59.62
N SER A 729 -41.18 16.89 -59.92
CA SER A 729 -41.67 15.99 -58.86
C SER A 729 -40.57 15.00 -58.47
N VAL A 730 -40.41 14.79 -57.16
CA VAL A 730 -39.44 13.84 -56.60
C VAL A 730 -40.10 12.97 -55.55
N VAL A 731 -39.86 11.66 -55.66
CA VAL A 731 -40.24 10.65 -54.66
C VAL A 731 -38.97 9.97 -54.16
N VAL A 732 -38.84 9.82 -52.85
CA VAL A 732 -37.72 9.10 -52.21
C VAL A 732 -38.26 7.84 -51.54
N SER A 733 -37.58 6.72 -51.76
CA SER A 733 -37.99 5.40 -51.28
C SER A 733 -36.80 4.63 -50.68
N PRO A 734 -36.85 4.24 -49.39
CA PRO A 734 -37.82 4.66 -48.37
C PRO A 734 -37.68 6.15 -48.03
N SER A 735 -38.80 6.81 -47.69
CA SER A 735 -38.82 8.23 -47.30
C SER A 735 -38.35 8.48 -45.86
N SER A 736 -38.40 7.45 -45.01
CA SER A 736 -37.88 7.49 -43.64
C SER A 736 -37.48 6.09 -43.18
N GLY A 737 -36.68 6.02 -42.10
CA GLY A 737 -36.32 4.75 -41.48
C GLY A 737 -35.33 4.91 -40.34
N THR A 738 -34.77 3.79 -39.89
CA THR A 738 -33.69 3.74 -38.91
C THR A 738 -32.41 3.21 -39.57
N LEU A 739 -31.27 3.80 -39.22
CA LEU A 739 -29.92 3.35 -39.51
C LEU A 739 -29.33 2.75 -38.23
N GLY A 740 -28.87 1.50 -38.31
CA GLY A 740 -28.15 0.84 -37.22
C GLY A 740 -26.71 1.32 -37.06
N PRO A 741 -25.98 0.77 -36.07
CA PRO A 741 -24.56 1.06 -35.83
C PRO A 741 -23.73 0.77 -37.09
N ASN A 742 -22.99 1.77 -37.61
CA ASN A 742 -22.21 1.66 -38.85
C ASN A 742 -22.98 1.12 -40.09
N GLU A 743 -24.31 1.29 -40.14
CA GLU A 743 -25.11 0.79 -41.28
C GLU A 743 -24.96 1.69 -42.52
N GLU A 744 -24.63 1.09 -43.67
CA GLU A 744 -24.90 1.68 -44.99
C GLU A 744 -26.31 1.29 -45.46
N LYS A 745 -27.13 2.27 -45.83
CA LYS A 745 -28.51 2.04 -46.29
C LYS A 745 -28.79 2.75 -47.61
N GLU A 746 -29.24 1.99 -48.60
CA GLU A 746 -29.61 2.52 -49.92
C GLU A 746 -31.02 3.12 -49.92
N PHE A 747 -31.17 4.21 -50.67
CA PHE A 747 -32.44 4.84 -50.98
C PHE A 747 -32.49 5.19 -52.47
N CYS A 748 -33.67 5.01 -53.07
CA CYS A 748 -33.92 5.28 -54.48
C CYS A 748 -34.73 6.58 -54.63
N ILE A 749 -34.25 7.45 -55.51
CA ILE A 749 -34.83 8.75 -55.84
C ILE A 749 -35.42 8.64 -57.24
N GLU A 750 -36.70 8.92 -57.38
CA GLU A 750 -37.42 8.99 -58.64
C GLU A 750 -37.78 10.45 -58.93
N LEU A 751 -37.18 11.01 -59.99
CA LEU A 751 -37.29 12.40 -60.40
C LEU A 751 -38.01 12.49 -61.75
N THR A 752 -39.11 13.24 -61.82
CA THR A 752 -39.78 13.58 -63.09
C THR A 752 -39.73 15.10 -63.29
N VAL A 753 -39.30 15.55 -64.46
CA VAL A 753 -39.24 16.97 -64.82
C VAL A 753 -40.21 17.24 -65.96
N SER A 754 -41.05 18.27 -65.84
CA SER A 754 -42.09 18.56 -66.84
C SER A 754 -41.57 19.24 -68.11
N THR A 755 -40.49 20.03 -68.01
CA THR A 755 -39.96 20.86 -69.10
C THR A 755 -38.53 20.46 -69.51
N GLU A 756 -38.13 20.81 -70.74
CA GLU A 756 -36.72 20.70 -71.15
C GLU A 756 -35.90 21.84 -70.53
N CYS A 757 -35.00 21.49 -69.60
CA CYS A 757 -34.13 22.43 -68.91
C CYS A 757 -32.80 21.77 -68.48
N GLU A 758 -31.87 22.60 -68.04
CA GLU A 758 -30.71 22.15 -67.28
C GLU A 758 -30.99 22.30 -65.78
N LEU A 759 -30.92 21.20 -65.04
CA LEU A 759 -31.19 21.16 -63.60
C LEU A 759 -29.98 21.68 -62.83
N LYS A 760 -30.16 22.82 -62.16
CA LYS A 760 -29.15 23.54 -61.37
C LYS A 760 -29.80 24.12 -60.13
N GLY A 761 -29.17 23.92 -58.96
CA GLY A 761 -29.66 24.45 -57.69
C GLY A 761 -30.86 23.71 -57.08
N LEU A 762 -31.05 22.43 -57.42
CA LEU A 762 -31.98 21.54 -56.73
C LEU A 762 -31.27 20.79 -55.60
N THR A 763 -31.91 20.69 -54.44
CA THR A 763 -31.38 20.02 -53.25
C THR A 763 -32.50 19.29 -52.50
N LEU A 764 -32.28 18.04 -52.10
CA LEU A 764 -33.10 17.35 -51.10
C LEU A 764 -32.46 17.51 -49.72
N SER A 765 -33.24 17.85 -48.70
CA SER A 765 -32.82 17.75 -47.30
C SER A 765 -33.22 16.41 -46.70
N CYS A 766 -32.40 15.91 -45.77
CA CYS A 766 -32.70 14.78 -44.90
C CYS A 766 -32.44 15.18 -43.45
N SER A 767 -33.49 15.21 -42.62
CA SER A 767 -33.33 15.44 -41.19
C SER A 767 -32.99 14.12 -40.49
N ILE A 768 -31.92 14.14 -39.72
CA ILE A 768 -31.49 13.02 -38.86
C ILE A 768 -31.87 13.39 -37.43
N GLU A 769 -32.43 12.43 -36.70
CA GLU A 769 -32.80 12.61 -35.30
C GLU A 769 -31.55 12.93 -34.44
N ASP A 770 -31.65 13.96 -33.59
CA ASP A 770 -30.58 14.50 -32.75
C ASP A 770 -29.32 15.05 -33.46
N MET A 771 -29.30 15.14 -34.79
CA MET A 771 -28.25 15.84 -35.53
C MET A 771 -28.67 17.29 -35.80
N ALA A 772 -27.86 18.26 -35.36
CA ALA A 772 -28.23 19.68 -35.43
C ALA A 772 -28.34 20.24 -36.87
N GLU A 773 -27.54 19.72 -37.80
CA GLU A 773 -27.56 20.11 -39.22
C GLU A 773 -28.17 19.00 -40.09
N PRO A 774 -29.16 19.29 -40.95
CA PRO A 774 -29.71 18.31 -41.87
C PRO A 774 -28.77 18.05 -43.05
N LEU A 775 -28.78 16.83 -43.57
CA LEU A 775 -27.96 16.45 -44.73
C LEU A 775 -28.59 16.96 -46.03
N PHE A 776 -27.74 17.45 -46.94
CA PHE A 776 -28.17 18.00 -48.22
C PHE A 776 -27.62 17.19 -49.40
N LEU A 777 -28.52 16.70 -50.27
CA LEU A 777 -28.20 16.03 -51.53
C LEU A 777 -28.49 16.95 -52.70
N SER A 778 -27.45 17.45 -53.37
CA SER A 778 -27.59 18.28 -54.57
C SER A 778 -27.92 17.43 -55.79
N ILE A 779 -28.97 17.82 -56.53
CA ILE A 779 -29.45 17.18 -57.76
C ILE A 779 -29.12 18.09 -58.95
N SER A 780 -28.56 17.48 -60.01
CA SER A 780 -28.26 18.15 -61.28
C SER A 780 -28.38 17.19 -62.46
N GLY A 781 -28.48 17.71 -63.68
CA GLY A 781 -28.63 16.91 -64.89
C GLY A 781 -29.19 17.71 -66.05
N LYS A 782 -29.07 17.20 -67.29
CA LYS A 782 -29.65 17.82 -68.47
C LYS A 782 -30.86 17.02 -68.95
N VAL A 783 -32.05 17.62 -68.86
CA VAL A 783 -33.26 17.09 -69.48
C VAL A 783 -33.15 17.27 -70.99
N LYS A 784 -33.75 16.35 -71.74
CA LYS A 784 -33.75 16.33 -73.21
C LYS A 784 -35.17 16.23 -73.74
N GLY A 785 -35.49 17.06 -74.73
CA GLY A 785 -36.75 17.03 -75.46
C GLY A 785 -36.84 15.86 -76.44
N LEU A 786 -37.88 15.87 -77.26
CA LEU A 786 -38.13 14.88 -78.30
C LEU A 786 -37.13 15.05 -79.46
N ARG A 787 -36.57 13.94 -79.97
CA ARG A 787 -35.68 13.98 -81.15
C ARG A 787 -35.90 12.77 -82.04
N VAL A 788 -36.36 13.04 -83.26
CA VAL A 788 -36.58 12.06 -84.31
C VAL A 788 -35.56 12.29 -85.44
N THR A 789 -35.18 11.25 -86.16
CA THR A 789 -34.39 11.37 -87.40
C THR A 789 -35.00 10.51 -88.50
N TYR A 790 -35.07 11.09 -89.70
CA TYR A 790 -35.57 10.49 -90.93
C TYR A 790 -34.41 9.90 -91.75
N SER A 791 -34.66 8.85 -92.53
CA SER A 791 -33.70 8.28 -93.48
C SER A 791 -34.39 7.42 -94.54
N VAL A 792 -33.95 7.48 -95.79
CA VAL A 792 -34.40 6.61 -96.89
C VAL A 792 -33.41 5.43 -97.02
N PRO A 793 -33.85 4.17 -97.19
CA PRO A 793 -32.95 3.06 -97.53
C PRO A 793 -32.53 3.14 -99.00
N PHE A 794 -31.29 2.77 -99.30
CA PHE A 794 -30.70 2.97 -100.62
C PHE A 794 -30.81 1.69 -101.47
N ASP A 795 -31.78 1.64 -102.38
CA ASP A 795 -32.00 0.52 -103.29
C ASP A 795 -30.96 0.53 -104.43
N SER A 796 -29.78 -0.04 -104.19
CA SER A 796 -28.82 -0.37 -105.26
C SER A 796 -28.22 -1.77 -105.08
N GLU A 797 -28.69 -2.73 -105.86
CA GLU A 797 -28.10 -4.08 -105.93
C GLU A 797 -26.78 -4.09 -106.72
N VAL A 798 -25.76 -3.46 -106.15
CA VAL A 798 -24.36 -3.69 -106.53
C VAL A 798 -23.59 -3.92 -105.23
N ALA A 799 -23.04 -5.12 -105.08
CA ALA A 799 -22.33 -5.51 -103.87
C ALA A 799 -21.19 -4.53 -103.55
N ARG A 800 -21.07 -4.16 -102.27
CA ARG A 800 -19.89 -3.47 -101.75
C ARG A 800 -19.36 -4.22 -100.53
N ASP A 801 -18.06 -4.43 -100.56
CA ASP A 801 -17.28 -5.07 -99.52
C ASP A 801 -17.25 -4.22 -98.23
N GLU A 802 -16.87 -4.82 -97.11
CA GLU A 802 -16.85 -4.11 -95.82
C GLU A 802 -15.74 -3.05 -95.77
N GLY A 803 -16.03 -1.89 -95.13
CA GLY A 803 -14.97 -1.05 -94.56
C GLY A 803 -14.72 0.35 -95.14
N GLN A 804 -15.66 1.02 -95.81
CA GLN A 804 -15.56 2.47 -96.06
C GLN A 804 -16.89 3.23 -95.86
N MET A 805 -16.83 4.34 -95.11
CA MET A 805 -17.98 5.20 -94.79
C MET A 805 -18.29 6.18 -95.93
N PRO A 806 -19.55 6.28 -96.40
CA PRO A 806 -19.96 7.32 -97.34
C PRO A 806 -19.87 8.73 -96.70
N GLN A 807 -18.83 9.50 -97.03
CA GLN A 807 -18.63 10.87 -96.52
C GLN A 807 -19.46 11.94 -97.25
N ARG A 808 -20.72 11.64 -97.59
CA ARG A 808 -21.72 12.65 -97.96
C ARG A 808 -23.04 12.32 -97.28
N PRO A 809 -23.73 13.27 -96.64
CA PRO A 809 -25.11 13.06 -96.25
C PRO A 809 -25.91 12.89 -97.55
N CYS A 810 -26.46 11.69 -97.77
CA CYS A 810 -27.41 11.49 -98.86
C CYS A 810 -28.56 12.47 -98.66
N GLU A 811 -28.85 13.27 -99.68
CA GLU A 811 -29.97 14.20 -99.64
C GLU A 811 -31.27 13.43 -99.44
N LEU A 812 -32.17 14.01 -98.65
CA LEU A 812 -33.35 13.31 -98.15
C LEU A 812 -34.46 13.39 -99.21
N LEU A 813 -34.23 12.71 -100.33
CA LEU A 813 -35.02 12.70 -101.56
C LEU A 813 -35.63 11.30 -101.77
N LEU A 814 -36.90 11.26 -102.18
CA LEU A 814 -37.63 10.05 -102.53
C LEU A 814 -37.80 9.97 -104.06
N ASP A 815 -36.82 9.34 -104.71
CA ASP A 815 -36.82 9.17 -106.17
C ASP A 815 -37.55 7.89 -106.60
N PHE A 816 -38.64 8.03 -107.36
CA PHE A 816 -39.42 6.93 -107.92
C PHE A 816 -38.99 6.55 -109.35
N GLY A 817 -38.03 7.27 -109.94
CA GLY A 817 -37.34 6.92 -111.19
C GLY A 817 -37.70 7.77 -112.40
N SER A 818 -36.76 7.89 -113.33
CA SER A 818 -36.83 8.74 -114.53
C SER A 818 -37.35 8.02 -115.80
N GLY A 819 -37.96 6.86 -115.62
CA GLY A 819 -38.41 5.96 -116.70
C GLY A 819 -39.50 5.00 -116.26
N VAL A 820 -40.42 5.44 -115.42
CA VAL A 820 -41.59 4.66 -114.99
C VAL A 820 -42.51 4.44 -116.19
N ALA A 821 -42.97 3.21 -116.42
CA ALA A 821 -43.89 2.94 -117.51
C ALA A 821 -45.30 3.48 -117.19
N PHE A 822 -46.03 3.86 -118.24
CA PHE A 822 -47.43 4.23 -118.16
C PHE A 822 -48.28 3.12 -117.50
N LYS A 823 -48.97 3.46 -116.41
CA LYS A 823 -49.77 2.60 -115.51
C LYS A 823 -49.00 1.62 -114.59
N ASP A 824 -47.67 1.69 -114.54
CA ASP A 824 -46.89 0.98 -113.51
C ASP A 824 -46.93 1.66 -112.14
N VAL A 825 -46.48 0.93 -111.10
CA VAL A 825 -46.53 1.36 -109.69
C VAL A 825 -45.17 1.17 -109.04
N VAL A 826 -44.54 2.25 -108.59
CA VAL A 826 -43.23 2.21 -107.92
C VAL A 826 -43.40 2.41 -106.42
N LYS A 827 -42.62 1.68 -105.62
CA LYS A 827 -42.62 1.78 -104.16
C LYS A 827 -41.27 2.24 -103.62
N ARG A 828 -41.29 3.10 -102.60
CA ARG A 828 -40.13 3.51 -101.80
C ARG A 828 -40.47 3.42 -100.32
N GLN A 829 -39.44 3.48 -99.47
CA GLN A 829 -39.60 3.42 -98.02
C GLN A 829 -38.97 4.65 -97.34
N LEU A 830 -39.59 5.10 -96.25
CA LEU A 830 -39.06 6.12 -95.36
C LEU A 830 -38.96 5.55 -93.95
N ILE A 831 -37.84 5.78 -93.27
CA ILE A 831 -37.60 5.29 -91.91
C ILE A 831 -37.62 6.47 -90.93
N LEU A 832 -38.52 6.42 -89.96
CA LEU A 832 -38.58 7.33 -88.81
C LEU A 832 -37.92 6.64 -87.61
N LYS A 833 -36.89 7.26 -87.01
CA LYS A 833 -36.25 6.76 -85.79
C LYS A 833 -36.32 7.77 -84.66
N ASN A 834 -37.05 7.42 -83.61
CA ASN A 834 -36.99 8.13 -82.33
C ASN A 834 -35.64 7.86 -81.64
N ARG A 835 -35.01 8.89 -81.09
CA ARG A 835 -33.74 8.81 -80.36
C ARG A 835 -33.90 9.11 -78.85
N THR A 836 -35.13 9.15 -78.35
CA THR A 836 -35.44 9.61 -76.98
C THR A 836 -36.45 8.69 -76.27
N GLY A 837 -36.58 8.86 -74.96
CA GLY A 837 -37.56 8.14 -74.13
C GLY A 837 -39.00 8.66 -74.26
N ILE A 838 -39.22 9.76 -74.96
CA ILE A 838 -40.54 10.39 -75.15
C ILE A 838 -41.24 9.69 -76.30
N SER A 839 -42.49 9.26 -76.11
CA SER A 839 -43.32 8.72 -77.19
C SER A 839 -44.18 9.85 -77.79
N ALA A 840 -44.33 9.91 -79.11
CA ALA A 840 -44.99 11.02 -79.79
C ALA A 840 -45.90 10.57 -80.95
N PRO A 841 -47.04 11.23 -81.19
CA PRO A 841 -47.86 10.99 -82.38
C PRO A 841 -47.13 11.46 -83.65
N PHE A 842 -47.47 10.90 -84.81
CA PHE A 842 -46.94 11.35 -86.10
C PHE A 842 -48.02 11.35 -87.20
N THR A 843 -47.85 12.21 -88.19
CA THR A 843 -48.65 12.28 -89.42
C THR A 843 -47.74 12.55 -90.64
N LEU A 844 -48.08 11.95 -91.78
CA LEU A 844 -47.44 12.17 -93.08
C LEU A 844 -48.49 12.29 -94.19
N GLU A 845 -48.29 13.27 -95.05
CA GLU A 845 -49.12 13.58 -96.21
C GLU A 845 -48.24 14.11 -97.35
N ALA A 846 -48.67 13.92 -98.60
CA ALA A 846 -48.04 14.57 -99.75
C ALA A 846 -48.67 15.97 -99.94
N GLU A 847 -47.91 16.94 -100.43
CA GLU A 847 -48.35 18.34 -100.53
C GLU A 847 -49.35 18.55 -101.67
N TYR A 848 -49.12 17.97 -102.85
CA TYR A 848 -50.02 18.13 -104.01
C TYR A 848 -50.66 16.82 -104.50
N PHE A 849 -49.91 15.75 -104.72
CA PHE A 849 -50.41 14.48 -105.30
C PHE A 849 -50.89 13.49 -104.21
N SER A 850 -51.49 14.01 -103.13
CA SER A 850 -51.94 13.22 -101.99
C SER A 850 -53.13 12.31 -102.32
N ALA A 851 -52.96 11.00 -102.11
CA ALA A 851 -53.97 9.98 -102.40
C ALA A 851 -55.08 9.90 -101.34
N CYS A 852 -55.93 10.93 -101.26
CA CYS A 852 -57.07 11.00 -100.35
C CYS A 852 -58.21 10.04 -100.75
N LEU A 853 -58.32 8.91 -100.06
CA LEU A 853 -59.52 8.08 -100.06
C LEU A 853 -60.57 8.73 -99.13
N LEU A 854 -61.60 9.36 -99.70
CA LEU A 854 -62.71 9.92 -98.94
C LEU A 854 -63.49 8.80 -98.20
N PRO A 855 -63.74 8.93 -96.88
CA PRO A 855 -64.68 8.05 -96.18
C PRO A 855 -66.10 8.21 -96.73
N PRO A 856 -66.90 7.13 -96.82
CA PRO A 856 -68.31 7.25 -97.20
C PRO A 856 -69.09 8.07 -96.17
N GLU A 857 -70.02 8.89 -96.65
CA GLU A 857 -70.81 9.77 -95.79
C GLU A 857 -71.79 9.01 -94.86
N GLN A 858 -72.28 9.72 -93.85
CA GLN A 858 -72.71 9.12 -92.58
C GLN A 858 -74.11 8.46 -92.67
N GLY A 859 -74.17 7.14 -92.45
CA GLY A 859 -75.37 6.32 -92.69
C GLY A 859 -75.59 5.15 -91.70
N ALA A 860 -75.49 5.42 -90.39
CA ALA A 860 -75.82 4.51 -89.28
C ALA A 860 -74.93 3.26 -89.03
N CYS A 861 -74.98 2.78 -87.77
CA CYS A 861 -74.36 1.57 -87.20
C CYS A 861 -72.81 1.48 -87.16
N PRO A 862 -72.16 1.55 -85.98
CA PRO A 862 -70.71 1.52 -85.85
C PRO A 862 -70.13 0.09 -85.85
N LEU A 863 -69.59 -0.35 -86.99
CA LEU A 863 -68.61 -1.44 -87.05
C LEU A 863 -67.19 -0.86 -87.09
N LYS A 864 -66.24 -1.53 -86.42
CA LYS A 864 -64.88 -0.99 -86.20
C LYS A 864 -64.07 -0.90 -87.50
N PRO A 865 -63.17 0.10 -87.65
CA PRO A 865 -62.30 0.25 -88.82
C PRO A 865 -61.45 -1.00 -89.14
N ASP A 866 -61.09 -1.77 -88.13
CA ASP A 866 -60.20 -2.95 -88.23
C ASP A 866 -60.73 -4.06 -89.16
N LEU A 867 -62.02 -4.05 -89.55
CA LEU A 867 -62.62 -5.07 -90.42
C LEU A 867 -62.66 -4.72 -91.91
N LEU A 868 -62.42 -3.46 -92.31
CA LEU A 868 -62.43 -3.07 -93.72
C LEU A 868 -61.12 -3.42 -94.43
N PHE A 869 -59.96 -3.29 -93.75
CA PHE A 869 -58.67 -3.68 -94.31
C PHE A 869 -58.43 -5.21 -94.28
N SER A 870 -59.09 -5.96 -93.39
CA SER A 870 -58.93 -7.42 -93.34
C SER A 870 -59.51 -8.16 -94.55
N CYS A 871 -60.57 -7.62 -95.18
CA CYS A 871 -61.25 -8.28 -96.30
C CYS A 871 -60.42 -8.40 -97.58
N PHE A 872 -59.35 -7.62 -97.74
CA PHE A 872 -58.47 -7.67 -98.93
C PHE A 872 -57.20 -8.51 -98.75
N SER A 873 -56.92 -9.01 -97.53
CA SER A 873 -55.71 -9.80 -97.24
C SER A 873 -55.99 -11.27 -96.90
N SER A 874 -57.23 -11.63 -96.55
CA SER A 874 -57.59 -12.97 -96.06
C SER A 874 -57.89 -14.04 -97.12
N TYR A 875 -57.74 -13.74 -98.42
CA TYR A 875 -58.09 -14.67 -99.51
C TYR A 875 -56.91 -15.48 -100.10
N LEU A 876 -55.77 -15.54 -99.40
CA LEU A 876 -54.66 -16.47 -99.71
C LEU A 876 -54.95 -17.92 -99.27
N VAL A 877 -56.15 -18.43 -99.56
CA VAL A 877 -56.50 -19.86 -99.46
C VAL A 877 -56.51 -20.47 -100.85
N LYS A 878 -55.66 -21.50 -101.05
CA LYS A 878 -55.34 -22.09 -102.36
C LYS A 878 -56.57 -22.67 -103.09
N ARG A 879 -57.14 -21.93 -104.04
CA ARG A 879 -57.90 -22.47 -105.19
C ARG A 879 -57.52 -21.73 -106.46
N ARG A 880 -56.97 -22.44 -107.45
CA ARG A 880 -56.69 -21.87 -108.78
C ARG A 880 -57.98 -21.85 -109.61
N GLY A 881 -58.30 -20.70 -110.20
CA GLY A 881 -59.38 -20.54 -111.17
C GLY A 881 -59.37 -19.13 -111.76
N PRO A 882 -59.70 -18.94 -113.05
CA PRO A 882 -59.56 -17.63 -113.72
C PRO A 882 -60.50 -16.54 -113.18
N VAL A 883 -61.58 -16.93 -112.48
CA VAL A 883 -62.59 -16.00 -111.95
C VAL A 883 -62.03 -15.12 -110.81
N THR A 884 -61.22 -15.68 -109.91
CA THR A 884 -60.64 -14.92 -108.78
C THR A 884 -59.53 -13.98 -109.24
N GLU A 885 -58.79 -14.31 -110.29
CA GLU A 885 -57.78 -13.43 -110.86
C GLU A 885 -58.42 -12.20 -111.52
N ASN A 886 -59.54 -12.37 -112.23
CA ASN A 886 -60.29 -11.24 -112.77
C ASN A 886 -60.98 -10.40 -111.67
N ALA A 887 -61.44 -11.02 -110.59
CA ALA A 887 -61.93 -10.27 -109.41
C ALA A 887 -60.81 -9.44 -108.75
N ALA A 888 -59.61 -10.00 -108.57
CA ALA A 888 -58.47 -9.29 -108.02
C ALA A 888 -57.94 -8.20 -108.96
N ARG A 889 -57.91 -8.46 -110.28
CA ARG A 889 -57.53 -7.49 -111.32
C ARG A 889 -58.54 -6.33 -111.39
N LYS A 890 -59.84 -6.61 -111.26
CA LYS A 890 -60.90 -5.60 -111.14
C LYS A 890 -60.75 -4.78 -109.87
N ALA A 891 -60.64 -5.41 -108.69
CA ALA A 891 -60.47 -4.71 -107.41
C ALA A 891 -59.18 -3.86 -107.37
N LYS A 892 -58.07 -4.33 -107.95
CA LYS A 892 -56.85 -3.52 -108.12
C LYS A 892 -57.12 -2.32 -109.04
N SER A 893 -57.85 -2.50 -110.14
CA SER A 893 -58.21 -1.40 -111.05
C SER A 893 -59.13 -0.37 -110.39
N GLU A 894 -60.10 -0.82 -109.58
CA GLU A 894 -61.02 0.05 -108.82
C GLU A 894 -60.27 0.84 -107.74
N PHE A 895 -59.33 0.18 -107.03
CA PHE A 895 -58.45 0.84 -106.07
C PHE A 895 -57.54 1.89 -106.74
N VAL A 896 -56.88 1.55 -107.85
CA VAL A 896 -56.02 2.51 -108.59
C VAL A 896 -56.84 3.67 -109.17
N ALA A 897 -58.05 3.41 -109.66
CA ALA A 897 -58.98 4.46 -110.10
C ALA A 897 -59.42 5.38 -108.95
N ALA A 898 -59.62 4.85 -107.73
CA ALA A 898 -59.92 5.66 -106.56
C ALA A 898 -58.74 6.56 -106.14
N LEU A 899 -57.49 6.06 -106.19
CA LEU A 899 -56.29 6.84 -105.89
C LEU A 899 -56.05 7.96 -106.92
N LEU A 900 -56.28 7.69 -108.21
CA LEU A 900 -56.07 8.63 -109.32
C LEU A 900 -57.34 9.45 -109.67
N SER A 901 -58.40 9.34 -108.87
CA SER A 901 -59.71 9.97 -109.10
C SER A 901 -59.67 11.51 -109.18
N GLN A 902 -58.63 12.14 -108.64
CA GLN A 902 -58.41 13.59 -108.68
C GLN A 902 -57.96 14.11 -110.07
N GLY A 903 -57.75 13.23 -111.07
CA GLY A 903 -57.40 13.63 -112.44
C GLY A 903 -55.95 14.09 -112.65
N LYS A 904 -55.16 14.28 -111.59
CA LYS A 904 -53.79 14.85 -111.58
C LYS A 904 -52.69 14.06 -112.32
N GLY A 905 -53.01 12.98 -113.05
CA GLY A 905 -52.03 12.14 -113.75
C GLY A 905 -51.18 11.21 -112.86
N ALA A 906 -50.91 11.59 -111.61
CA ALA A 906 -50.18 10.82 -110.61
C ALA A 906 -50.81 10.92 -109.19
N ALA A 907 -50.45 9.97 -108.31
CA ALA A 907 -50.79 10.01 -106.88
C ALA A 907 -49.77 9.24 -106.02
N PHE A 908 -49.39 9.80 -104.87
CA PHE A 908 -48.58 9.14 -103.84
C PHE A 908 -49.44 8.66 -102.67
N TYR A 909 -49.41 7.36 -102.40
CA TYR A 909 -50.14 6.72 -101.30
C TYR A 909 -49.16 6.27 -100.20
N ILE A 910 -49.43 6.66 -98.95
CA ILE A 910 -48.49 6.56 -97.82
C ILE A 910 -49.07 5.63 -96.75
N GLN A 911 -48.31 4.60 -96.35
CA GLN A 911 -48.77 3.59 -95.38
C GLN A 911 -47.68 3.18 -94.36
N PRO A 912 -47.87 3.39 -93.04
CA PRO A 912 -48.95 4.14 -92.41
C PRO A 912 -48.75 5.66 -92.51
N SER A 913 -49.80 6.41 -92.87
CA SER A 913 -49.80 7.88 -92.87
C SER A 913 -49.89 8.49 -91.46
N THR A 914 -50.38 7.77 -90.46
CA THR A 914 -50.50 8.27 -89.07
C THR A 914 -50.19 7.20 -88.03
N GLY A 915 -49.85 7.60 -86.81
CA GLY A 915 -49.67 6.68 -85.68
C GLY A 915 -48.95 7.30 -84.48
N THR A 916 -48.37 6.45 -83.62
CA THR A 916 -47.55 6.87 -82.48
C THR A 916 -46.19 6.19 -82.50
N LEU A 917 -45.13 6.99 -82.53
CA LEU A 917 -43.74 6.55 -82.52
C LEU A 917 -43.27 6.43 -81.05
N LYS A 918 -43.11 5.19 -80.58
CA LYS A 918 -42.75 4.88 -79.19
C LYS A 918 -41.32 5.30 -78.86
N ALA A 919 -41.00 5.37 -77.57
CA ALA A 919 -39.65 5.56 -77.05
C ALA A 919 -38.61 4.70 -77.80
N PHE A 920 -37.56 5.34 -78.32
CA PHE A 920 -36.46 4.73 -79.09
C PHE A 920 -36.84 3.88 -80.33
N GLN A 921 -38.11 3.90 -80.77
CA GLN A 921 -38.59 3.07 -81.87
C GLN A 921 -38.00 3.48 -83.23
N LYS A 922 -37.66 2.49 -84.05
CA LYS A 922 -37.50 2.59 -85.51
C LYS A 922 -38.81 2.13 -86.16
N LEU A 923 -39.38 2.95 -87.04
CA LEU A 923 -40.56 2.66 -87.84
C LEU A 923 -40.21 2.81 -89.32
N THR A 924 -40.75 1.94 -90.16
CA THR A 924 -40.66 2.04 -91.62
C THR A 924 -42.04 2.34 -92.17
N ILE A 925 -42.11 3.21 -93.17
CA ILE A 925 -43.31 3.69 -93.85
C ILE A 925 -43.11 3.44 -95.34
N GLU A 926 -44.08 2.81 -95.99
CA GLU A 926 -44.07 2.56 -97.44
C GLU A 926 -44.82 3.68 -98.16
N ILE A 927 -44.28 4.12 -99.29
CA ILE A 927 -44.86 5.15 -100.15
C ILE A 927 -44.93 4.57 -101.56
N ALA A 928 -46.12 4.55 -102.16
CA ALA A 928 -46.39 3.98 -103.47
C ALA A 928 -46.88 5.06 -104.45
N ALA A 929 -46.15 5.24 -105.55
CA ALA A 929 -46.49 6.14 -106.63
C ALA A 929 -47.29 5.41 -107.72
N TYR A 930 -48.42 5.98 -108.10
CA TYR A 930 -49.31 5.50 -109.16
C TYR A 930 -49.40 6.56 -110.27
N ASN A 931 -49.58 6.14 -111.53
CA ASN A 931 -49.78 7.06 -112.65
C ASN A 931 -50.84 6.59 -113.65
N ASN A 932 -51.44 7.52 -114.38
CA ASN A 932 -52.27 7.30 -115.57
C ASN A 932 -52.03 8.35 -116.68
N MET A 933 -50.92 9.08 -116.62
CA MET A 933 -50.48 10.04 -117.63
C MET A 933 -48.94 10.05 -117.74
N TRP A 934 -48.41 10.44 -118.90
CA TRP A 934 -46.97 10.63 -119.12
C TRP A 934 -46.56 12.06 -118.73
N GLY A 935 -45.32 12.23 -118.26
CA GLY A 935 -44.82 13.54 -117.79
C GLY A 935 -43.83 13.44 -116.64
N GLU A 936 -43.46 14.59 -116.09
CA GLU A 936 -42.56 14.75 -114.94
C GLU A 936 -43.33 15.29 -113.73
N TYR A 937 -43.17 14.64 -112.58
CA TYR A 937 -43.91 14.91 -111.35
C TYR A 937 -42.94 15.19 -110.20
N GLN A 938 -43.21 16.25 -109.43
CA GLN A 938 -42.45 16.66 -108.24
C GLN A 938 -43.43 17.04 -107.12
N ASP A 939 -43.09 16.70 -105.87
CA ASP A 939 -43.97 16.91 -104.70
C ASP A 939 -43.14 16.93 -103.40
N ASN A 940 -43.73 17.34 -102.26
CA ASN A 940 -43.12 17.21 -100.94
C ASN A 940 -43.93 16.28 -100.05
N LEU A 941 -43.25 15.40 -99.31
CA LEU A 941 -43.82 14.65 -98.21
C LEU A 941 -43.65 15.44 -96.91
N VAL A 942 -44.77 15.88 -96.33
CA VAL A 942 -44.83 16.66 -95.08
C VAL A 942 -44.82 15.71 -93.88
N CYS A 943 -43.72 15.66 -93.11
CA CYS A 943 -43.60 14.79 -91.93
C CYS A 943 -43.73 15.57 -90.63
N LYS A 944 -44.81 15.37 -89.87
CA LYS A 944 -45.04 16.00 -88.55
C LYS A 944 -44.96 14.96 -87.44
N VAL A 945 -44.24 15.26 -86.34
CA VAL A 945 -44.07 14.32 -85.21
C VAL A 945 -44.11 15.06 -83.87
N GLY A 946 -45.18 14.87 -83.11
CA GLY A 946 -45.49 15.66 -81.92
C GLY A 946 -45.50 17.16 -82.23
N ASP A 947 -44.93 17.95 -81.33
CA ASP A 947 -44.78 19.40 -81.44
C ASP A 947 -43.50 19.83 -82.21
N LEU A 948 -42.81 18.88 -82.88
CA LEU A 948 -41.68 19.22 -83.74
C LEU A 948 -42.19 19.91 -85.02
N GLN A 949 -41.40 20.89 -85.49
CA GLN A 949 -41.66 21.56 -86.77
C GLN A 949 -41.75 20.54 -87.91
N PRO A 950 -42.75 20.65 -88.82
CA PRO A 950 -42.91 19.73 -89.94
C PRO A 950 -41.64 19.67 -90.80
N LYS A 951 -41.23 18.45 -91.17
CA LYS A 951 -40.08 18.23 -92.05
C LYS A 951 -40.55 17.84 -93.44
N LEU A 952 -40.32 18.71 -94.42
CA LEU A 952 -40.48 18.43 -95.83
C LEU A 952 -39.38 17.49 -96.35
N ILE A 953 -39.76 16.54 -97.19
CA ILE A 953 -38.91 15.54 -97.87
C ILE A 953 -39.35 15.51 -99.35
N PRO A 954 -38.56 16.01 -100.32
CA PRO A 954 -38.95 16.04 -101.72
C PRO A 954 -39.13 14.64 -102.33
N MET A 955 -40.02 14.56 -103.33
CA MET A 955 -40.39 13.36 -104.10
C MET A 955 -40.33 13.68 -105.60
N GLN A 956 -39.85 12.74 -106.44
CA GLN A 956 -39.78 12.93 -107.89
C GLN A 956 -40.09 11.65 -108.69
N MET A 957 -40.72 11.79 -109.86
CA MET A 957 -41.07 10.68 -110.77
C MET A 957 -41.19 11.16 -112.23
N THR A 958 -40.64 10.41 -113.20
CA THR A 958 -40.91 10.63 -114.64
C THR A 958 -41.59 9.40 -115.25
N VAL A 959 -42.72 9.63 -115.93
CA VAL A 959 -43.54 8.58 -116.55
C VAL A 959 -43.45 8.67 -118.08
N LYS A 960 -43.24 7.53 -118.75
CA LYS A 960 -43.05 7.42 -120.21
C LYS A 960 -43.95 6.33 -120.82
N GLY A 961 -44.43 6.58 -122.03
CA GLY A 961 -45.26 5.66 -122.83
C GLY A 961 -46.22 6.43 -123.75
N CYS A 962 -46.71 5.78 -124.81
CA CYS A 962 -47.75 6.36 -125.66
C CYS A 962 -49.15 6.12 -125.03
N PRO A 963 -49.94 7.18 -124.77
CA PRO A 963 -51.28 7.02 -124.21
C PRO A 963 -52.37 6.69 -125.26
N ILE A 964 -52.27 7.23 -126.48
CA ILE A 964 -53.31 7.13 -127.51
C ILE A 964 -53.22 5.80 -128.26
N TYR A 965 -54.38 5.21 -128.56
CA TYR A 965 -54.47 4.00 -129.37
C TYR A 965 -55.64 4.05 -130.36
N LEU A 966 -55.53 3.27 -131.43
CA LEU A 966 -56.52 3.19 -132.50
C LEU A 966 -57.60 2.15 -132.17
N SER A 967 -58.87 2.44 -132.46
CA SER A 967 -59.98 1.50 -132.17
C SER A 967 -59.92 0.21 -132.98
N VAL A 968 -59.09 0.15 -134.03
CA VAL A 968 -58.94 -1.00 -134.94
C VAL A 968 -57.97 -2.06 -134.39
N THR A 969 -56.91 -1.62 -133.70
CA THR A 969 -55.86 -2.48 -133.11
C THR A 969 -55.98 -2.64 -131.60
N GLY A 970 -56.77 -1.78 -130.93
CA GLY A 970 -56.85 -1.74 -129.47
C GLY A 970 -55.57 -1.18 -128.84
N PRO A 971 -55.36 -1.33 -127.52
CA PRO A 971 -54.21 -0.78 -126.81
C PRO A 971 -52.92 -1.62 -127.02
N GLN A 972 -52.66 -2.05 -128.26
CA GLN A 972 -51.46 -2.79 -128.66
C GLN A 972 -50.44 -1.83 -129.30
N PRO A 973 -49.12 -2.02 -129.06
CA PRO A 973 -48.08 -1.06 -129.49
C PRO A 973 -47.58 -1.26 -130.94
N GLU A 974 -48.32 -1.95 -131.81
CA GLU A 974 -47.86 -2.30 -133.16
C GLU A 974 -48.28 -1.27 -134.23
N PRO A 975 -47.41 -0.95 -135.21
CA PRO A 975 -47.70 0.02 -136.27
C PRO A 975 -48.85 -0.45 -137.17
N THR A 976 -49.85 0.41 -137.37
CA THR A 976 -51.12 0.04 -138.01
C THR A 976 -51.16 0.44 -139.49
N ILE A 977 -51.29 -0.54 -140.39
CA ILE A 977 -51.30 -0.34 -141.86
C ILE A 977 -52.73 -0.11 -142.39
N ILE A 978 -52.92 0.90 -143.23
CA ILE A 978 -54.23 1.27 -143.83
C ILE A 978 -54.15 1.10 -145.35
N ARG A 979 -55.09 0.35 -145.95
CA ARG A 979 -55.07 0.02 -147.40
C ARG A 979 -56.23 0.65 -148.17
N PHE A 980 -55.92 1.31 -149.28
CA PHE A 980 -56.88 1.94 -150.19
C PHE A 980 -57.24 1.08 -151.41
N GLY A 981 -56.35 0.16 -151.83
CA GLY A 981 -56.56 -0.73 -152.98
C GLY A 981 -56.39 -0.02 -154.33
N THR A 982 -56.35 -0.81 -155.41
CA THR A 982 -56.17 -0.31 -156.79
C THR A 982 -57.31 0.64 -157.18
N GLN A 983 -56.95 1.78 -157.77
CA GLN A 983 -57.89 2.80 -158.27
C GLN A 983 -57.59 3.13 -159.73
N VAL A 984 -58.57 3.67 -160.45
CA VAL A 984 -58.40 4.10 -161.84
C VAL A 984 -57.66 5.44 -161.88
N SER A 985 -56.67 5.56 -162.78
CA SER A 985 -55.93 6.80 -163.08
C SER A 985 -56.87 8.00 -163.26
N GLY A 986 -56.60 9.11 -162.58
CA GLY A 986 -57.44 10.31 -162.59
C GLY A 986 -58.84 10.17 -161.98
N GLY A 987 -59.12 9.09 -161.25
CA GLY A 987 -60.40 8.87 -160.57
C GLY A 987 -60.68 9.83 -159.40
N SER A 988 -61.92 9.83 -158.91
CA SER A 988 -62.32 10.61 -157.73
C SER A 988 -61.61 10.12 -156.44
N PRO A 989 -61.20 11.02 -155.52
CA PRO A 989 -60.53 10.62 -154.28
C PRO A 989 -61.34 9.66 -153.41
N VAL A 990 -60.64 8.71 -152.77
CA VAL A 990 -61.21 7.70 -151.87
C VAL A 990 -60.88 8.04 -150.42
N LEU A 991 -61.90 8.09 -149.55
CA LEU A 991 -61.76 8.44 -148.14
C LEU A 991 -61.94 7.22 -147.21
N ARG A 992 -61.06 7.09 -146.22
CA ARG A 992 -61.11 6.15 -145.09
C ARG A 992 -61.29 6.92 -143.79
N LYS A 993 -62.12 6.39 -142.88
CA LYS A 993 -62.34 6.94 -141.54
C LYS A 993 -61.60 6.12 -140.47
N VAL A 994 -60.94 6.79 -139.54
CA VAL A 994 -60.11 6.21 -138.47
C VAL A 994 -60.49 6.82 -137.13
N ARG A 995 -60.50 6.03 -136.05
CA ARG A 995 -60.84 6.50 -134.69
C ARG A 995 -59.68 6.36 -133.70
N LEU A 996 -59.38 7.47 -133.04
CA LEU A 996 -58.39 7.65 -131.98
C LEU A 996 -59.10 7.59 -130.63
N ASN A 997 -58.46 7.01 -129.61
CA ASN A 997 -58.99 6.93 -128.24
C ASN A 997 -57.93 7.48 -127.29
N ASN A 998 -58.31 8.42 -126.41
CA ASN A 998 -57.44 8.96 -125.36
C ASN A 998 -57.92 8.47 -123.98
N PRO A 999 -57.20 7.53 -123.33
CA PRO A 999 -57.58 6.97 -122.03
C PRO A 999 -57.01 7.76 -120.83
N THR A 1000 -56.48 8.97 -121.04
CA THR A 1000 -55.87 9.81 -119.99
C THR A 1000 -56.84 10.91 -119.55
N PRO A 1001 -56.62 11.59 -118.40
CA PRO A 1001 -57.53 12.63 -117.91
C PRO A 1001 -57.40 13.98 -118.65
N PHE A 1002 -56.43 14.15 -119.56
CA PHE A 1002 -56.18 15.43 -120.25
C PHE A 1002 -56.39 15.30 -121.75
N ASP A 1003 -56.83 16.40 -122.36
CA ASP A 1003 -56.90 16.57 -123.80
C ASP A 1003 -55.48 16.53 -124.40
N ILE A 1004 -55.26 15.70 -125.42
CA ILE A 1004 -53.98 15.57 -126.11
C ILE A 1004 -54.17 16.04 -127.55
N ARG A 1005 -53.35 17.00 -128.00
CA ARG A 1005 -53.31 17.40 -129.40
C ARG A 1005 -52.44 16.42 -130.18
N LEU A 1006 -52.87 16.09 -131.39
CA LEU A 1006 -52.14 15.31 -132.38
C LEU A 1006 -51.94 16.13 -133.65
N ASP A 1007 -50.68 16.28 -134.04
CA ASP A 1007 -50.24 16.93 -135.27
C ASP A 1007 -49.77 15.86 -136.26
N TRP A 1008 -50.40 15.79 -137.44
CA TRP A 1008 -50.19 14.75 -138.46
C TRP A 1008 -49.33 15.25 -139.63
N GLU A 1009 -48.15 14.63 -139.80
CA GLU A 1009 -47.28 14.80 -140.97
C GLU A 1009 -47.40 13.59 -141.91
N VAL A 1010 -47.65 13.81 -143.21
CA VAL A 1010 -47.81 12.75 -144.24
C VAL A 1010 -46.57 12.69 -145.14
N TYR A 1011 -46.07 11.47 -145.37
CA TYR A 1011 -44.85 11.20 -146.12
C TYR A 1011 -45.08 10.14 -147.20
N ASN A 1012 -44.62 10.41 -148.42
CA ASN A 1012 -44.53 9.41 -149.49
C ASN A 1012 -43.20 8.64 -149.37
N LEU A 1013 -43.21 7.34 -149.67
CA LEU A 1013 -41.98 6.57 -149.89
C LEU A 1013 -41.55 6.72 -151.35
N GLU A 1014 -40.35 7.25 -151.57
CA GLU A 1014 -39.65 7.11 -152.86
C GLU A 1014 -38.85 5.80 -152.87
N PRO A 1015 -38.91 4.97 -153.94
CA PRO A 1015 -38.29 3.65 -153.94
C PRO A 1015 -36.75 3.62 -153.78
N VAL A 1016 -36.05 4.73 -154.09
CA VAL A 1016 -34.58 4.85 -153.96
C VAL A 1016 -34.18 6.28 -153.56
N SER A 1017 -34.16 6.57 -152.26
CA SER A 1017 -33.57 7.80 -151.70
C SER A 1017 -32.22 7.49 -151.05
N GLU A 1018 -31.18 8.26 -151.38
CA GLU A 1018 -29.83 8.13 -150.78
C GLU A 1018 -29.67 8.91 -149.46
N LYS A 1019 -30.73 9.58 -148.98
CA LYS A 1019 -30.67 10.47 -147.80
C LYS A 1019 -30.96 9.70 -146.51
N LEU A 1020 -30.10 9.88 -145.49
CA LEU A 1020 -30.18 9.14 -144.21
C LEU A 1020 -30.70 9.95 -143.01
N VAL A 1021 -30.60 11.28 -143.04
CA VAL A 1021 -30.90 12.17 -141.90
C VAL A 1021 -31.57 13.45 -142.40
N ASP A 1022 -32.60 13.90 -141.68
CA ASP A 1022 -33.19 15.23 -141.81
C ASP A 1022 -32.69 16.14 -140.68
N LEU A 1023 -32.14 17.30 -141.07
CA LEU A 1023 -31.86 18.42 -140.16
C LEU A 1023 -33.05 19.37 -140.23
N LEU A 1024 -33.90 19.35 -139.20
CA LEU A 1024 -34.99 20.31 -139.06
C LEU A 1024 -34.52 21.50 -138.24
N VAL A 1025 -34.55 22.70 -138.85
CA VAL A 1025 -34.35 23.98 -138.18
C VAL A 1025 -35.69 24.70 -138.18
N LEU A 1026 -36.36 24.70 -137.04
CA LEU A 1026 -37.67 25.33 -136.87
C LEU A 1026 -37.52 26.64 -136.09
N PHE A 1027 -38.33 27.62 -136.46
CA PHE A 1027 -38.36 28.94 -135.85
C PHE A 1027 -39.72 29.10 -135.15
N GLY A 1028 -39.71 29.26 -133.82
CA GLY A 1028 -40.90 29.07 -132.98
C GLY A 1028 -41.16 27.60 -132.63
N ASP A 1029 -42.40 27.31 -132.20
CA ASP A 1029 -42.83 25.96 -131.80
C ASP A 1029 -42.96 25.02 -133.01
N HIS A 1030 -42.63 23.74 -132.81
CA HIS A 1030 -42.57 22.75 -133.90
C HIS A 1030 -43.93 22.49 -134.59
N PHE A 1031 -45.03 22.73 -133.87
CA PHE A 1031 -46.39 22.67 -134.41
C PHE A 1031 -47.24 23.79 -133.74
N PRO A 1032 -47.51 24.92 -134.40
CA PRO A 1032 -48.39 25.96 -133.87
C PRO A 1032 -49.87 25.53 -133.96
N PRO A 1033 -50.77 26.08 -133.12
CA PRO A 1033 -52.20 25.88 -133.26
C PRO A 1033 -52.73 26.43 -134.60
N MET A 1034 -53.62 25.68 -135.25
CA MET A 1034 -54.28 26.07 -136.51
C MET A 1034 -55.70 26.58 -136.27
N ASP A 1035 -56.15 27.54 -137.07
CA ASP A 1035 -57.53 28.01 -137.08
C ASP A 1035 -58.48 27.06 -137.87
N VAL A 1036 -59.78 27.34 -137.83
CA VAL A 1036 -60.81 26.52 -138.50
C VAL A 1036 -60.73 26.60 -140.05
N ALA A 1037 -59.93 27.52 -140.59
CA ALA A 1037 -59.64 27.65 -142.01
C ALA A 1037 -58.29 27.02 -142.42
N GLY A 1038 -57.50 26.51 -141.47
CA GLY A 1038 -56.21 25.87 -141.71
C GLY A 1038 -55.02 26.83 -141.76
N ASN A 1039 -55.16 28.08 -141.31
CA ASN A 1039 -54.05 29.01 -141.13
C ASN A 1039 -53.45 28.88 -139.73
N GLU A 1040 -52.24 29.38 -139.50
CA GLU A 1040 -51.70 29.53 -138.14
C GLU A 1040 -52.59 30.49 -137.33
N ALA A 1041 -53.17 29.99 -136.23
CA ALA A 1041 -54.01 30.79 -135.35
C ALA A 1041 -53.12 31.79 -134.59
N THR A 1042 -53.03 33.01 -135.12
CA THR A 1042 -52.13 34.04 -134.59
C THR A 1042 -52.48 34.32 -133.14
N SER A 1043 -51.60 33.91 -132.22
CA SER A 1043 -51.76 34.10 -130.78
C SER A 1043 -51.58 35.57 -130.42
N ASN A 1044 -52.63 36.36 -130.66
CA ASN A 1044 -52.80 37.68 -130.07
C ASN A 1044 -52.81 37.53 -128.54
N GLY A 1045 -51.62 37.61 -127.94
CA GLY A 1045 -51.38 37.62 -126.49
C GLY A 1045 -51.91 38.90 -125.85
N SER A 1046 -53.22 39.12 -125.94
CA SER A 1046 -53.92 40.16 -125.22
C SER A 1046 -53.74 39.92 -123.73
N THR A 1047 -53.07 40.84 -123.04
CA THR A 1047 -53.09 40.90 -121.58
C THR A 1047 -54.53 41.04 -121.11
N SER A 1048 -55.09 39.98 -120.55
CA SER A 1048 -56.24 40.06 -119.66
C SER A 1048 -55.81 39.52 -118.31
N GLU A 1049 -55.36 40.42 -117.44
CA GLU A 1049 -55.50 40.17 -116.01
C GLU A 1049 -56.99 39.91 -115.71
N SER A 1050 -57.27 39.10 -114.71
CA SER A 1050 -58.59 39.00 -114.10
C SER A 1050 -58.42 38.68 -112.63
N GLU A 1051 -57.87 39.68 -111.93
CA GLU A 1051 -58.02 39.80 -110.48
C GLU A 1051 -59.49 39.61 -110.08
N VAL A 1052 -59.77 38.63 -109.21
CA VAL A 1052 -60.99 38.64 -108.40
C VAL A 1052 -60.61 39.19 -107.01
N VAL A 1053 -60.43 40.51 -106.95
CA VAL A 1053 -60.09 41.24 -105.73
C VAL A 1053 -61.33 41.53 -104.87
N LEU A 1054 -61.31 41.04 -103.63
CA LEU A 1054 -61.99 41.62 -102.46
C LEU A 1054 -61.00 41.49 -101.27
N LYS A 1055 -60.42 42.54 -100.66
CA LYS A 1055 -60.97 43.76 -99.97
C LYS A 1055 -61.66 43.41 -98.64
N LEU A 1056 -61.55 44.16 -97.53
CA LEU A 1056 -60.77 45.37 -97.09
C LEU A 1056 -60.68 45.28 -95.51
N ASP A 1057 -60.02 46.08 -94.66
CA ASP A 1057 -59.29 47.38 -94.62
C ASP A 1057 -58.02 47.20 -93.73
N GLN A 1058 -56.94 48.00 -93.72
CA GLN A 1058 -56.69 49.44 -93.47
C GLN A 1058 -56.91 50.01 -92.04
N THR A 1059 -55.79 50.45 -91.43
CA THR A 1059 -55.52 51.62 -90.52
C THR A 1059 -54.48 51.27 -89.43
N ALA A 1060 -53.67 52.17 -88.85
CA ALA A 1060 -52.99 53.37 -89.35
C ALA A 1060 -51.88 53.81 -88.36
N ILE A 1061 -50.64 53.95 -88.85
CA ILE A 1061 -49.59 54.98 -88.57
C ILE A 1061 -49.83 55.88 -87.31
N PRO A 1062 -48.85 56.00 -86.36
CA PRO A 1062 -47.70 56.90 -86.58
C PRO A 1062 -46.32 56.54 -86.00
N CYS A 1063 -45.32 57.27 -86.48
CA CYS A 1063 -43.89 57.16 -86.13
C CYS A 1063 -43.52 57.86 -84.80
N GLY A 1064 -42.35 57.50 -84.27
CA GLY A 1064 -41.58 58.30 -83.30
C GLY A 1064 -40.08 58.14 -83.57
N SER A 1065 -39.32 59.24 -83.53
CA SER A 1065 -37.87 59.28 -83.76
C SER A 1065 -37.17 60.11 -82.68
N ILE A 1066 -35.83 59.96 -82.56
CA ILE A 1066 -34.79 60.97 -82.20
C ILE A 1066 -33.55 60.27 -81.61
N TYR A 1067 -32.41 60.43 -82.32
CA TYR A 1067 -31.01 60.73 -81.90
C TYR A 1067 -30.55 60.65 -80.42
N PRO A 1068 -29.22 60.65 -80.13
CA PRO A 1068 -28.07 60.06 -80.85
C PRO A 1068 -26.91 59.52 -79.95
N ALA A 1069 -25.80 59.13 -80.60
CA ALA A 1069 -24.40 59.48 -80.26
C ALA A 1069 -23.52 58.65 -79.28
N LEU A 1070 -22.27 58.46 -79.76
CA LEU A 1070 -20.95 58.40 -79.12
C LEU A 1070 -20.55 57.24 -78.17
N GLU A 1071 -19.44 56.58 -78.57
CA GLU A 1071 -18.22 56.26 -77.78
C GLU A 1071 -18.30 55.37 -76.50
N THR A 1072 -17.30 54.53 -76.18
CA THR A 1072 -15.96 54.28 -76.75
C THR A 1072 -15.52 52.82 -76.49
N ARG A 1073 -14.59 52.30 -77.33
CA ARG A 1073 -13.62 51.21 -77.04
C ARG A 1073 -14.16 49.79 -76.77
N ASP A 1074 -13.39 48.71 -76.98
CA ASP A 1074 -12.00 48.58 -77.48
C ASP A 1074 -11.90 47.55 -78.65
N GLU A 1075 -10.69 47.33 -79.17
CA GLU A 1075 -10.40 46.75 -80.49
C GLU A 1075 -10.42 45.19 -80.64
N PRO A 1076 -10.37 44.66 -81.90
CA PRO A 1076 -10.51 43.23 -82.26
C PRO A 1076 -9.10 42.58 -82.40
N PRO A 1077 -8.75 41.66 -83.35
CA PRO A 1077 -9.49 40.68 -84.17
C PRO A 1077 -9.06 39.23 -83.81
N GLY A 1078 -9.41 38.13 -84.50
CA GLY A 1078 -10.01 37.80 -85.80
C GLY A 1078 -9.96 36.26 -85.93
N SER A 1079 -10.16 35.60 -87.07
CA SER A 1079 -10.56 36.01 -88.41
C SER A 1079 -11.28 34.82 -89.08
N ASP A 1080 -11.80 35.03 -90.29
CA ASP A 1080 -12.25 34.03 -91.26
C ASP A 1080 -13.55 33.26 -90.90
N GLY A 1081 -14.47 33.04 -91.83
CA GLY A 1081 -14.50 33.48 -93.23
C GLY A 1081 -15.90 33.37 -93.84
N LYS A 1082 -16.08 34.03 -94.98
CA LYS A 1082 -17.24 33.88 -95.89
C LYS A 1082 -17.20 32.44 -96.47
N GLU A 1083 -18.27 31.87 -97.02
CA GLU A 1083 -19.08 32.36 -98.15
C GLU A 1083 -20.53 31.88 -98.13
N LYS A 1084 -21.40 32.62 -98.81
CA LYS A 1084 -22.80 32.26 -99.09
C LYS A 1084 -23.21 32.92 -100.40
N GLU A 1085 -23.77 32.12 -101.32
CA GLU A 1085 -24.42 32.49 -102.59
C GLU A 1085 -23.62 33.37 -103.59
N ILE A 1086 -23.44 32.83 -104.80
CA ILE A 1086 -24.27 33.18 -105.97
C ILE A 1086 -24.23 31.98 -106.94
N SER A 1087 -25.40 31.54 -107.39
CA SER A 1087 -25.57 30.82 -108.66
C SER A 1087 -26.66 31.56 -109.44
N SER A 1088 -26.36 31.92 -110.68
CA SER A 1088 -27.18 32.82 -111.49
C SER A 1088 -28.55 32.24 -111.86
N GLN A 1089 -29.44 33.15 -112.24
CA GLN A 1089 -30.67 32.86 -112.98
C GLN A 1089 -30.43 31.87 -114.12
N GLU A 1090 -31.47 31.10 -114.45
CA GLU A 1090 -31.89 31.04 -115.85
C GLU A 1090 -33.42 30.99 -115.93
N SER A 1091 -34.03 32.17 -116.07
CA SER A 1091 -35.36 32.28 -116.65
C SER A 1091 -35.23 31.82 -118.10
N THR A 1092 -35.83 30.67 -118.45
CA THR A 1092 -35.78 30.14 -119.81
C THR A 1092 -36.43 31.11 -120.77
N GLY A 1093 -35.61 31.89 -121.49
CA GLY A 1093 -36.06 32.67 -122.62
C GLY A 1093 -36.64 31.73 -123.69
N GLU A 1094 -37.66 32.21 -124.39
CA GLU A 1094 -38.33 31.46 -125.44
C GLU A 1094 -37.30 31.00 -126.48
N LYS A 1095 -37.28 29.70 -126.80
CA LYS A 1095 -36.34 29.14 -127.77
C LYS A 1095 -36.85 29.42 -129.19
N ILE A 1096 -36.62 30.67 -129.63
CA ILE A 1096 -37.00 31.19 -130.95
C ILE A 1096 -36.48 30.31 -132.10
N ILE A 1097 -35.40 29.54 -131.89
CA ILE A 1097 -34.88 28.57 -132.86
C ILE A 1097 -34.71 27.21 -132.16
N SER A 1098 -35.30 26.17 -132.75
CA SER A 1098 -35.16 24.77 -132.34
C SER A 1098 -34.54 23.95 -133.47
N VAL A 1099 -33.43 23.27 -133.19
CA VAL A 1099 -32.69 22.46 -134.17
C VAL A 1099 -32.74 20.99 -133.76
N PHE A 1100 -33.29 20.14 -134.61
CA PHE A 1100 -33.40 18.70 -134.40
C PHE A 1100 -32.73 17.94 -135.56
N LEU A 1101 -31.93 16.93 -135.22
CA LEU A 1101 -31.63 15.83 -136.14
C LEU A 1101 -32.65 14.72 -135.92
N ARG A 1102 -33.31 14.26 -136.98
CA ARG A 1102 -34.04 12.98 -137.01
C ARG A 1102 -33.56 12.13 -138.20
N PRO A 1103 -33.75 10.80 -138.20
CA PRO A 1103 -33.55 9.99 -139.40
C PRO A 1103 -34.34 10.57 -140.58
N HIS A 1104 -33.88 10.36 -141.81
CA HIS A 1104 -34.69 10.73 -142.98
C HIS A 1104 -35.82 9.71 -143.12
N GLU A 1105 -37.03 10.13 -142.83
CA GLU A 1105 -38.19 9.24 -142.78
C GLU A 1105 -38.96 9.22 -144.12
N GLY A 1106 -38.93 10.32 -144.89
CA GLY A 1106 -39.48 10.37 -146.25
C GLY A 1106 -39.61 11.80 -146.79
N ALA A 1107 -40.14 11.94 -148.01
CA ALA A 1107 -40.48 13.25 -148.57
C ALA A 1107 -41.89 13.68 -148.13
N PRO A 1108 -42.07 14.85 -147.47
CA PRO A 1108 -43.39 15.32 -147.07
C PRO A 1108 -44.21 15.68 -148.31
N ALA A 1109 -45.43 15.16 -148.41
CA ALA A 1109 -46.24 15.28 -149.61
C ALA A 1109 -47.75 15.29 -149.32
N ASP A 1110 -48.46 16.15 -150.05
CA ASP A 1110 -49.91 16.38 -149.92
C ASP A 1110 -50.75 15.60 -150.95
N SER A 1111 -50.09 14.81 -151.80
CA SER A 1111 -50.66 13.98 -152.85
C SER A 1111 -49.72 12.80 -153.13
N PRO A 1112 -50.22 11.59 -153.42
CA PRO A 1112 -51.63 11.22 -153.54
C PRO A 1112 -52.36 11.03 -152.20
N TYR A 1113 -51.63 10.92 -151.08
CA TYR A 1113 -52.20 10.78 -149.74
C TYR A 1113 -52.38 12.13 -149.05
N SER A 1114 -53.47 12.27 -148.29
CA SER A 1114 -53.67 13.42 -147.40
C SER A 1114 -54.55 13.06 -146.20
N ILE A 1115 -54.46 13.86 -145.12
CA ILE A 1115 -55.19 13.64 -143.88
C ILE A 1115 -55.97 14.90 -143.50
N THR A 1116 -57.18 14.72 -142.97
CA THR A 1116 -58.10 15.80 -142.64
C THR A 1116 -58.85 15.52 -141.32
N PRO A 1117 -58.78 16.43 -140.34
CA PRO A 1117 -57.88 17.59 -140.24
C PRO A 1117 -56.42 17.14 -139.99
N ARG A 1118 -55.42 18.00 -140.31
CA ARG A 1118 -54.00 17.73 -140.02
C ARG A 1118 -53.65 17.88 -138.54
N GLN A 1119 -54.30 18.79 -137.84
CA GLN A 1119 -54.21 18.95 -136.39
C GLN A 1119 -55.54 18.56 -135.76
N ILE A 1120 -55.52 17.76 -134.69
CA ILE A 1120 -56.74 17.34 -133.98
C ILE A 1120 -56.50 17.22 -132.49
N VAL A 1121 -57.43 17.71 -131.68
CA VAL A 1121 -57.45 17.43 -130.23
C VAL A 1121 -58.25 16.14 -129.98
N VAL A 1122 -57.67 15.22 -129.20
CA VAL A 1122 -58.35 14.01 -128.72
C VAL A 1122 -58.68 14.22 -127.23
N PRO A 1123 -59.95 14.46 -126.87
CA PRO A 1123 -60.31 14.90 -125.53
C PRO A 1123 -60.06 13.80 -124.48
N GLY A 1124 -59.75 14.21 -123.25
CA GLY A 1124 -59.47 13.33 -122.11
C GLY A 1124 -60.62 12.35 -121.86
N GLY A 1125 -60.29 11.06 -121.76
CA GLY A 1125 -61.27 9.96 -121.65
C GLY A 1125 -62.14 9.73 -122.90
N GLY A 1126 -61.92 10.46 -123.99
CA GLY A 1126 -62.78 10.51 -125.17
C GLY A 1126 -62.18 9.88 -126.44
N THR A 1127 -62.86 10.13 -127.56
CA THR A 1127 -62.46 9.61 -128.89
C THR A 1127 -62.67 10.67 -129.98
N SER A 1128 -61.69 10.81 -130.87
CA SER A 1128 -61.79 11.68 -132.06
C SER A 1128 -61.67 10.87 -133.34
N ASP A 1129 -62.35 11.33 -134.39
CA ASP A 1129 -62.38 10.69 -135.70
C ASP A 1129 -61.55 11.51 -136.72
N VAL A 1130 -60.63 10.85 -137.43
CA VAL A 1130 -59.79 11.44 -138.49
C VAL A 1130 -60.11 10.77 -139.83
N TYR A 1131 -60.00 11.52 -140.92
CA TYR A 1131 -60.20 11.02 -142.27
C TYR A 1131 -58.87 11.04 -143.05
N ILE A 1132 -58.58 9.95 -143.75
CA ILE A 1132 -57.41 9.79 -144.61
C ILE A 1132 -57.92 9.61 -146.03
N SER A 1133 -57.42 10.41 -146.98
CA SER A 1133 -57.80 10.35 -148.38
C SER A 1133 -56.66 9.85 -149.27
N PHE A 1134 -57.03 9.23 -150.39
CA PHE A 1134 -56.14 8.87 -151.48
C PHE A 1134 -56.72 9.40 -152.80
N THR A 1135 -55.97 10.27 -153.48
CA THR A 1135 -56.31 10.85 -154.78
C THR A 1135 -55.53 10.11 -155.88
N PRO A 1136 -56.18 9.34 -156.76
CA PRO A 1136 -55.50 8.65 -157.86
C PRO A 1136 -54.80 9.65 -158.80
N LEU A 1137 -53.50 9.45 -159.01
CA LEU A 1137 -52.72 10.28 -159.94
C LEU A 1137 -53.19 10.08 -161.38
N VAL A 1138 -53.00 11.10 -162.23
CA VAL A 1138 -53.19 10.99 -163.68
C VAL A 1138 -51.89 10.48 -164.29
N LEU A 1139 -51.86 9.21 -164.69
CA LEU A 1139 -50.74 8.61 -165.40
C LEU A 1139 -50.65 9.12 -166.85
N PRO A 1140 -49.45 9.36 -167.40
CA PRO A 1140 -49.27 9.62 -168.82
C PRO A 1140 -49.51 8.34 -169.64
N ASP A 1141 -49.86 8.49 -170.93
CA ASP A 1141 -50.22 7.38 -171.85
C ASP A 1141 -49.14 6.27 -172.01
N THR A 1142 -47.94 6.46 -171.47
CA THR A 1142 -46.84 5.49 -171.45
C THR A 1142 -46.85 4.53 -170.26
N GLU A 1143 -47.65 4.77 -169.22
CA GLU A 1143 -47.65 3.97 -167.98
C GLU A 1143 -48.99 3.28 -167.72
N ALA A 1144 -48.96 1.98 -167.40
CA ALA A 1144 -50.17 1.16 -167.24
C ALA A 1144 -50.64 1.01 -165.78
N GLU A 1145 -49.73 1.07 -164.81
CA GLU A 1145 -50.01 0.94 -163.37
C GLU A 1145 -48.86 1.60 -162.58
N LEU A 1146 -49.19 2.23 -161.44
CA LEU A 1146 -48.23 2.87 -160.53
C LEU A 1146 -48.60 2.51 -159.09
N CYS A 1147 -47.62 2.06 -158.29
CA CYS A 1147 -47.81 1.86 -156.86
C CYS A 1147 -47.51 3.15 -156.10
N CYS A 1148 -48.33 3.47 -155.10
CA CYS A 1148 -48.14 4.61 -154.22
C CYS A 1148 -48.13 4.10 -152.79
N ASP A 1149 -47.03 4.34 -152.07
CA ASP A 1149 -46.85 3.95 -150.67
C ASP A 1149 -46.44 5.17 -149.84
N GLY A 1150 -46.88 5.18 -148.58
CA GLY A 1150 -46.65 6.30 -147.67
C GLY A 1150 -47.09 5.99 -146.24
N PHE A 1151 -46.69 6.84 -145.31
CA PHE A 1151 -47.03 6.73 -143.88
C PHE A 1151 -47.37 8.10 -143.29
N VAL A 1152 -47.80 8.09 -142.03
CA VAL A 1152 -48.08 9.29 -141.25
C VAL A 1152 -47.43 9.17 -139.88
N LEU A 1153 -46.88 10.28 -139.38
CA LEU A 1153 -46.46 10.45 -137.99
C LEU A 1153 -47.44 11.38 -137.27
N GLY A 1154 -47.79 11.02 -136.03
CA GLY A 1154 -48.66 11.81 -135.16
C GLY A 1154 -47.89 12.27 -133.93
N PHE A 1155 -47.55 13.56 -133.87
CA PHE A 1155 -46.83 14.17 -132.76
C PHE A 1155 -47.81 14.61 -131.67
N MET A 1156 -47.51 14.30 -130.40
CA MET A 1156 -48.39 14.58 -129.27
C MET A 1156 -47.91 15.79 -128.46
N SER A 1157 -48.79 16.75 -128.19
CA SER A 1157 -48.55 17.83 -127.22
C SER A 1157 -49.62 17.88 -126.12
N LEU A 1158 -49.22 18.49 -125.00
CA LEU A 1158 -50.12 19.04 -124.00
C LEU A 1158 -50.01 20.55 -124.07
N ASP A 1159 -51.06 21.21 -124.55
CA ASP A 1159 -51.06 22.67 -124.77
C ASP A 1159 -51.29 23.46 -123.46
N SER A 1160 -51.37 22.76 -122.33
CA SER A 1160 -51.40 23.32 -120.98
C SER A 1160 -50.40 22.61 -120.06
N LYS A 1161 -49.69 23.39 -119.23
CA LYS A 1161 -49.00 22.85 -118.05
C LYS A 1161 -50.03 22.66 -116.93
N VAL A 1162 -49.84 21.62 -116.13
CA VAL A 1162 -50.71 21.20 -115.03
C VAL A 1162 -49.88 20.94 -113.78
#